data_AF-A0A1F3IKF0-F1
#
_entry.id   AF-A0A1F3IKF0-F1
#
_cell.length_a   1.000
_cell.length_b   1.000
_cell.length_c   1.000
_cell.angle_alpha   90.00
_cell.angle_beta   90.00
_cell.angle_gamma   90.00
#
_symmetry.space_group_name_H-M   'P 1'
#
loop_
_entity.id
_entity.type
_entity.pdbx_description
1 polymer ?
#
loop_
_entity_poly.entity_id
_entity_poly.type
_entity_poly.pdbx_seq_one_letter_code
_entity_poly.pdbx_strand_id
1 'polypeptide(L)'
;MNILLIYPSEPGDIELKAVRAASFMGIKALFAPHALAAIAALTPPKYDVTIYDEAVHGPVENFLKGKKYSLVGIHFTTNQLRRCLQIGEHIREFCKDSYLIAGGIGLSTISSEKLEIFHTVFHGEAEETWPEFLSDFELGKPQPKYRKLAYPDMNQVPVPRWELIKDDLKYYATVSVQTTRGCPYDCNFCNVIYTYGRKMRCKSVDQVIEEVKLLESLGVISVFFADDNFIGNRKFVKEILRKLILVNNNFTSPLIFITQLDITVANDDELLQLLADCNFVQLMIGIETVNPKTLQEMNKMQNLNVNIPEAIKKIQSYGMAVTAHMIVGFDNDTTESFTHAEQFINENAITEYLLHPLMAPLGTKLWYQMKHDSRVINHELINEDFTDIVSNIIPKNMTRKELMTGMLDFWERMDTVESNAKRALTFFDGITRIPNVKKSDFKTFWKLRKLIFKTMGFFMVKADKKDREAFLQIFKLVRKKSMILMSRFMYIYTNYFMNRYRAKLYSDILRQQLQIESNNASVIVTLDNKTPIPENMISHLNDIFHETYFILRKSLDKQAKLYNSALEVITDFITLFGSEFIDFDEFQKRNLHTCAARVLNSGSWMKEEYFLHNEPDMPSDNPPSGFFKQMYNNLDYNLRFVKID
;
A
#
# COMPACT_ATOMS: atom_id res chain seq x y z
N MET A 1 -0.80 -30.41 -14.77
CA MET A 1 -0.88 -29.12 -15.51
C MET A 1 0.10 -28.17 -14.87
N ASN A 2 0.91 -27.48 -15.67
CA ASN A 2 2.01 -26.65 -15.18
C ASN A 2 1.59 -25.18 -15.18
N ILE A 3 1.76 -24.50 -14.06
CA ILE A 3 1.38 -23.11 -13.82
C ILE A 3 2.65 -22.31 -13.54
N LEU A 4 2.85 -21.23 -14.29
CA LEU A 4 3.88 -20.23 -14.01
C LEU A 4 3.23 -18.98 -13.42
N LEU A 5 3.70 -18.51 -12.26
CA LEU A 5 3.30 -17.25 -11.65
C LEU A 5 4.50 -16.30 -11.67
N ILE A 6 4.36 -15.15 -12.33
CA ILE A 6 5.43 -14.18 -12.56
C ILE A 6 5.20 -12.96 -11.67
N TYR A 7 6.22 -12.61 -10.89
CA TYR A 7 6.32 -11.34 -10.18
C TYR A 7 7.21 -10.39 -11.00
N PRO A 8 6.62 -9.39 -11.67
CA PRO A 8 7.39 -8.48 -12.52
C PRO A 8 8.36 -7.63 -11.71
N SER A 9 9.46 -7.25 -12.36
CA SER A 9 10.40 -6.28 -11.80
C SER A 9 10.95 -5.45 -12.93
N GLU A 10 10.80 -4.14 -12.83
CA GLU A 10 11.31 -3.26 -13.86
C GLU A 10 12.79 -2.92 -13.56
N PRO A 11 13.69 -2.92 -14.57
CA PRO A 11 15.03 -2.38 -14.41
C PRO A 11 15.05 -0.91 -13.94
N GLY A 12 13.94 -0.19 -14.14
CA GLY A 12 13.67 1.15 -13.65
C GLY A 12 13.43 1.26 -12.14
N ASP A 13 12.97 0.17 -11.50
CA ASP A 13 12.50 0.13 -10.11
C ASP A 13 13.54 0.69 -9.12
N ILE A 14 13.11 1.69 -8.38
CA ILE A 14 13.98 2.50 -7.53
C ILE A 14 14.30 1.76 -6.24
N GLU A 15 13.33 1.04 -5.68
CA GLU A 15 13.56 0.18 -4.52
C GLU A 15 14.57 -0.90 -4.85
N LEU A 16 14.42 -1.52 -6.01
CA LEU A 16 15.37 -2.52 -6.51
C LEU A 16 16.78 -1.95 -6.64
N LYS A 17 16.93 -0.76 -7.23
CA LYS A 17 18.22 -0.07 -7.36
C LYS A 17 18.82 0.31 -6.01
N ALA A 18 18.01 0.85 -5.09
CA ALA A 18 18.44 1.22 -3.74
C ALA A 18 18.94 0.00 -2.95
N VAL A 19 18.20 -1.11 -3.01
CA VAL A 19 18.60 -2.39 -2.39
C VAL A 19 19.91 -2.91 -2.99
N ARG A 20 20.05 -2.89 -4.32
CA ARG A 20 21.26 -3.36 -5.01
C ARG A 20 22.48 -2.48 -4.73
N ALA A 21 22.30 -1.20 -4.41
CA ALA A 21 23.39 -0.33 -3.96
C ALA A 21 24.01 -0.82 -2.63
N ALA A 22 23.20 -1.40 -1.74
CA ALA A 22 23.66 -2.06 -0.51
C ALA A 22 24.13 -3.51 -0.74
N SER A 23 24.95 -3.72 -1.78
CA SER A 23 25.44 -5.04 -2.25
C SER A 23 26.09 -5.92 -1.17
N PHE A 24 26.61 -5.33 -0.08
CA PHE A 24 27.19 -6.08 1.04
C PHE A 24 26.18 -6.99 1.75
N MET A 25 24.88 -6.69 1.65
CA MET A 25 23.82 -7.51 2.19
C MET A 25 23.59 -8.80 1.39
N GLY A 26 23.94 -8.81 0.10
CA GLY A 26 23.64 -9.92 -0.80
C GLY A 26 22.14 -10.09 -1.10
N ILE A 27 21.32 -9.11 -0.74
CA ILE A 27 19.89 -9.02 -1.05
C ILE A 27 19.72 -8.49 -2.47
N LYS A 28 18.69 -8.99 -3.17
CA LYS A 28 18.30 -8.55 -4.51
C LYS A 28 16.98 -7.80 -4.53
N ALA A 29 16.08 -8.03 -3.57
CA ALA A 29 14.76 -7.40 -3.48
C ALA A 29 14.37 -7.11 -2.01
N LEU A 30 13.55 -6.10 -1.78
CA LEU A 30 13.12 -5.73 -0.42
C LEU A 30 12.13 -6.76 0.15
N PHE A 31 11.10 -7.10 -0.61
CA PHE A 31 10.02 -8.01 -0.21
C PHE A 31 9.98 -9.26 -1.09
N ALA A 32 9.68 -10.41 -0.49
CA ALA A 32 9.32 -11.63 -1.22
C ALA A 32 7.90 -11.53 -1.83
N PRO A 33 7.59 -12.23 -2.94
CA PRO A 33 6.32 -12.11 -3.66
C PRO A 33 5.15 -12.82 -2.94
N HIS A 34 4.67 -12.22 -1.84
CA HIS A 34 3.64 -12.80 -0.95
C HIS A 34 2.36 -13.18 -1.68
N ALA A 35 1.84 -12.29 -2.54
CA ALA A 35 0.60 -12.54 -3.27
C ALA A 35 0.69 -13.83 -4.10
N LEU A 36 1.81 -14.09 -4.78
CA LEU A 36 1.98 -15.29 -5.58
C LEU A 36 2.16 -16.55 -4.73
N ALA A 37 2.86 -16.44 -3.59
CA ALA A 37 2.96 -17.55 -2.64
C ALA A 37 1.59 -17.91 -2.04
N ALA A 38 0.71 -16.91 -1.85
CA ALA A 38 -0.68 -17.11 -1.40
C ALA A 38 -1.55 -17.76 -2.50
N ILE A 39 -1.45 -17.32 -3.76
CA ILE A 39 -2.13 -17.99 -4.89
C ILE A 39 -1.66 -19.45 -5.04
N ALA A 40 -0.36 -19.71 -4.87
CA ALA A 40 0.16 -21.06 -4.89
C ALA A 40 -0.44 -21.93 -3.76
N ALA A 41 -0.72 -21.35 -2.58
CA ALA A 41 -1.37 -22.05 -1.47
C ALA A 41 -2.85 -22.37 -1.73
N LEU A 42 -3.54 -21.54 -2.51
CA LEU A 42 -4.90 -21.81 -3.00
C LEU A 42 -4.94 -22.83 -4.15
N THR A 43 -3.78 -23.21 -4.69
CA THR A 43 -3.67 -24.10 -5.84
C THR A 43 -3.56 -25.56 -5.37
N PRO A 44 -4.49 -26.47 -5.77
CA PRO A 44 -4.44 -27.87 -5.40
C PRO A 44 -3.11 -28.58 -5.74
N PRO A 45 -2.65 -29.57 -4.93
CA PRO A 45 -1.38 -30.25 -5.15
C PRO A 45 -1.21 -30.99 -6.49
N LYS A 46 -2.30 -31.24 -7.22
CA LYS A 46 -2.28 -31.84 -8.57
C LYS A 46 -1.67 -30.91 -9.64
N TYR A 47 -1.54 -29.61 -9.36
CA TYR A 47 -0.92 -28.65 -10.25
C TYR A 47 0.55 -28.43 -9.86
N ASP A 48 1.41 -28.38 -10.86
CA ASP A 48 2.81 -28.03 -10.67
C ASP A 48 2.95 -26.51 -10.79
N VAL A 49 3.33 -25.84 -9.71
CA VAL A 49 3.37 -24.36 -9.62
C VAL A 49 4.81 -23.89 -9.52
N THR A 50 5.19 -23.00 -10.43
CA THR A 50 6.47 -22.30 -10.42
C THR A 50 6.25 -20.82 -10.16
N ILE A 51 6.94 -20.24 -9.18
CA ILE A 51 6.98 -18.79 -8.95
C ILE A 51 8.28 -18.26 -9.53
N TYR A 52 8.19 -17.22 -10.36
CA TYR A 52 9.34 -16.56 -10.97
C TYR A 52 9.34 -15.07 -10.62
N ASP A 53 10.36 -14.64 -9.89
CA ASP A 53 10.54 -13.25 -9.51
C ASP A 53 11.67 -12.61 -10.32
N GLU A 54 11.32 -11.63 -11.17
CA GLU A 54 12.29 -10.94 -12.01
C GLU A 54 13.31 -10.13 -11.20
N ALA A 55 12.98 -9.71 -9.98
CA ALA A 55 13.92 -8.96 -9.12
C ALA A 55 15.11 -9.84 -8.71
N VAL A 56 14.88 -11.15 -8.57
CA VAL A 56 15.87 -12.16 -8.19
C VAL A 56 16.57 -12.77 -9.40
N HIS A 57 15.80 -13.15 -10.42
CA HIS A 57 16.27 -13.96 -11.55
C HIS A 57 16.54 -13.16 -12.83
N GLY A 58 16.13 -11.89 -12.87
CA GLY A 58 16.17 -11.06 -14.07
C GLY A 58 15.00 -11.31 -15.02
N PRO A 59 15.00 -10.67 -16.19
CA PRO A 59 13.89 -10.71 -17.14
C PRO A 59 13.47 -12.14 -17.52
N VAL A 60 12.16 -12.41 -17.47
CA VAL A 60 11.57 -13.75 -17.61
C VAL A 60 11.70 -14.36 -19.01
N GLU A 61 11.95 -13.55 -20.05
CA GLU A 61 11.99 -13.97 -21.45
C GLU A 61 13.01 -15.09 -21.68
N ASN A 62 14.18 -15.01 -21.04
CA ASN A 62 15.20 -16.06 -21.16
C ASN A 62 14.81 -17.34 -20.42
N PHE A 63 14.04 -17.21 -19.33
CA PHE A 63 13.55 -18.36 -18.57
C PHE A 63 12.46 -19.12 -19.31
N LEU A 64 11.66 -18.46 -20.14
CA LEU A 64 10.57 -19.06 -20.92
C LEU A 64 11.06 -19.93 -22.09
N LYS A 65 12.26 -19.67 -22.62
CA LYS A 65 12.80 -20.39 -23.78
C LYS A 65 12.80 -21.91 -23.57
N GLY A 66 12.08 -22.62 -24.43
CA GLY A 66 12.02 -24.10 -24.42
C GLY A 66 11.15 -24.70 -23.31
N LYS A 67 10.46 -23.88 -22.51
CA LYS A 67 9.52 -24.33 -21.48
C LYS A 67 8.08 -24.24 -21.99
N LYS A 68 7.21 -25.12 -21.49
CA LYS A 68 5.77 -25.10 -21.78
C LYS A 68 4.99 -25.04 -20.48
N TYR A 69 4.11 -24.06 -20.39
CA TYR A 69 3.16 -23.91 -19.29
C TYR A 69 1.74 -23.93 -19.85
N SER A 70 0.82 -24.54 -19.12
CA SER A 70 -0.60 -24.52 -19.48
C SER A 70 -1.25 -23.20 -19.07
N LEU A 71 -0.79 -22.64 -17.94
CA LEU A 71 -1.25 -21.37 -17.38
C LEU A 71 -0.04 -20.49 -17.10
N VAL A 72 -0.13 -19.20 -17.44
CA VAL A 72 0.85 -18.19 -17.01
C VAL A 72 0.11 -17.03 -16.38
N GLY A 73 0.37 -16.76 -15.11
CA GLY A 73 -0.20 -15.63 -14.37
C GLY A 73 0.81 -14.53 -14.11
N ILE A 74 0.40 -13.29 -14.31
CA ILE A 74 1.21 -12.09 -14.03
C ILE A 74 0.62 -11.34 -12.84
N HIS A 75 1.45 -11.03 -11.84
CA HIS A 75 1.09 -10.14 -10.75
C HIS A 75 1.14 -8.67 -11.17
N PHE A 76 0.06 -7.93 -10.94
CA PHE A 76 -0.09 -6.52 -11.32
C PHE A 76 -0.08 -5.57 -10.13
N THR A 77 0.83 -4.61 -10.16
CA THR A 77 0.81 -3.38 -9.34
C THR A 77 0.86 -2.16 -10.25
N THR A 78 0.30 -1.04 -9.80
CA THR A 78 0.14 0.17 -10.64
C THR A 78 1.47 0.75 -11.10
N ASN A 79 2.54 0.60 -10.32
CA ASN A 79 3.90 1.04 -10.64
C ASN A 79 4.71 0.06 -11.53
N GLN A 80 4.08 -0.99 -12.05
CA GLN A 80 4.72 -2.00 -12.90
C GLN A 80 3.93 -2.24 -14.20
N LEU A 81 2.97 -1.35 -14.52
CA LEU A 81 2.00 -1.54 -15.60
C LEU A 81 2.70 -1.86 -16.91
N ARG A 82 3.66 -1.02 -17.31
CA ARG A 82 4.36 -1.19 -18.58
C ARG A 82 5.06 -2.53 -18.67
N ARG A 83 5.77 -2.92 -17.61
CA ARG A 83 6.50 -4.19 -17.58
C ARG A 83 5.54 -5.38 -17.61
N CYS A 84 4.39 -5.31 -16.94
CA CYS A 84 3.39 -6.37 -16.97
C CYS A 84 2.84 -6.59 -18.39
N LEU A 85 2.53 -5.50 -19.12
CA LEU A 85 2.05 -5.58 -20.50
C LEU A 85 3.10 -6.17 -21.44
N GLN A 86 4.36 -5.74 -21.33
CA GLN A 86 5.47 -6.31 -22.12
C GLN A 86 5.66 -7.82 -21.88
N ILE A 87 5.56 -8.27 -20.62
CA ILE A 87 5.63 -9.70 -20.31
C ILE A 87 4.45 -10.44 -20.96
N GLY A 88 3.24 -9.86 -20.92
CA GLY A 88 2.07 -10.39 -21.61
C GLY A 88 2.30 -10.57 -23.12
N GLU A 89 2.85 -9.55 -23.79
CA GLU A 89 3.19 -9.59 -25.22
C GLU A 89 4.22 -10.69 -25.53
N HIS A 90 5.29 -10.78 -24.75
CA HIS A 90 6.30 -11.82 -24.91
C HIS A 90 5.73 -13.23 -24.69
N ILE A 91 4.81 -13.42 -23.75
CA ILE A 91 4.15 -14.73 -23.55
C ILE A 91 3.28 -15.07 -24.75
N ARG A 92 2.53 -14.09 -25.30
CA ARG A 92 1.75 -14.28 -26.54
C ARG A 92 2.64 -14.64 -27.73
N GLU A 93 3.89 -14.19 -27.76
CA GLU A 93 4.84 -14.52 -28.81
C GLU A 93 5.49 -15.90 -28.61
N PHE A 94 6.06 -16.16 -27.43
CA PHE A 94 6.92 -17.31 -27.16
C PHE A 94 6.20 -18.52 -26.55
N CYS A 95 5.00 -18.33 -26.00
CA CYS A 95 4.21 -19.33 -25.28
C CYS A 95 2.74 -19.29 -25.73
N LYS A 96 2.52 -19.34 -27.05
CA LYS A 96 1.19 -19.19 -27.70
C LYS A 96 0.10 -20.13 -27.18
N ASP A 97 0.49 -21.32 -26.72
CA ASP A 97 -0.44 -22.33 -26.20
C ASP A 97 -0.81 -22.11 -24.72
N SER A 98 -0.16 -21.15 -24.03
CA SER A 98 -0.40 -20.87 -22.63
C SER A 98 -1.63 -19.99 -22.41
N TYR A 99 -2.45 -20.36 -21.43
CA TYR A 99 -3.54 -19.53 -20.98
C TYR A 99 -3.03 -18.43 -20.05
N LEU A 100 -2.86 -17.24 -20.63
CA LEU A 100 -2.38 -16.03 -19.97
C LEU A 100 -3.47 -15.37 -19.09
N ILE A 101 -3.14 -15.11 -17.83
CA ILE A 101 -4.02 -14.48 -16.83
C ILE A 101 -3.29 -13.36 -16.07
N ALA A 102 -4.05 -12.47 -15.44
CA ALA A 102 -3.53 -11.40 -14.60
C ALA A 102 -4.33 -11.19 -13.31
N GLY A 103 -3.64 -10.80 -12.24
CA GLY A 103 -4.25 -10.44 -10.96
C GLY A 103 -3.33 -9.59 -10.11
N GLY A 104 -3.86 -8.90 -9.12
CA GLY A 104 -3.09 -8.03 -8.24
C GLY A 104 -3.81 -6.72 -7.95
N ILE A 105 -3.37 -6.02 -6.90
CA ILE A 105 -4.07 -4.82 -6.39
C ILE A 105 -4.11 -3.67 -7.40
N GLY A 106 -3.16 -3.61 -8.33
CA GLY A 106 -3.10 -2.55 -9.34
C GLY A 106 -4.09 -2.74 -10.49
N LEU A 107 -4.70 -3.91 -10.65
CA LEU A 107 -5.48 -4.24 -11.85
C LEU A 107 -6.79 -3.42 -11.94
N SER A 108 -7.38 -3.05 -10.79
CA SER A 108 -8.60 -2.24 -10.76
C SER A 108 -8.41 -0.78 -11.17
N THR A 109 -7.17 -0.31 -11.34
CA THR A 109 -6.88 1.08 -11.74
C THR A 109 -6.55 1.21 -13.22
N ILE A 110 -6.62 0.13 -14.00
CA ILE A 110 -6.23 0.07 -15.42
C ILE A 110 -7.48 0.06 -16.31
N SER A 111 -7.39 0.69 -17.48
CA SER A 111 -8.47 0.67 -18.48
C SER A 111 -8.70 -0.75 -19.02
N SER A 112 -9.96 -1.05 -19.36
CA SER A 112 -10.36 -2.37 -19.87
C SER A 112 -9.63 -2.76 -21.15
N GLU A 113 -9.37 -1.81 -22.05
CA GLU A 113 -8.67 -2.02 -23.32
C GLU A 113 -7.28 -2.62 -23.12
N LYS A 114 -6.52 -2.12 -22.13
CA LYS A 114 -5.16 -2.63 -21.82
C LYS A 114 -5.19 -4.05 -21.23
N LEU A 115 -6.33 -4.51 -20.73
CA LEU A 115 -6.50 -5.83 -20.15
C LEU A 115 -6.86 -6.91 -21.18
N GLU A 116 -7.21 -6.53 -22.42
CA GLU A 116 -7.61 -7.48 -23.49
C GLU A 116 -6.52 -8.47 -23.90
N ILE A 117 -5.26 -8.17 -23.60
CA ILE A 117 -4.15 -9.10 -23.82
C ILE A 117 -4.26 -10.37 -22.96
N PHE A 118 -4.96 -10.31 -21.83
CA PHE A 118 -5.17 -11.42 -20.91
C PHE A 118 -6.43 -12.20 -21.28
N HIS A 119 -6.39 -13.53 -21.18
CA HIS A 119 -7.61 -14.33 -21.35
C HIS A 119 -8.54 -14.20 -20.16
N THR A 120 -7.98 -14.10 -18.95
CA THR A 120 -8.73 -13.94 -17.69
C THR A 120 -8.05 -12.94 -16.78
N VAL A 121 -8.84 -12.06 -16.16
CA VAL A 121 -8.38 -11.15 -15.10
C VAL A 121 -9.09 -11.40 -13.77
N PHE A 122 -8.36 -11.22 -12.67
CA PHE A 122 -8.86 -11.36 -11.30
C PHE A 122 -8.98 -9.99 -10.63
N HIS A 123 -10.19 -9.65 -10.18
CA HIS A 123 -10.45 -8.42 -9.43
C HIS A 123 -10.81 -8.74 -7.98
N GLY A 124 -10.10 -8.08 -7.05
CA GLY A 124 -10.29 -8.27 -5.61
C GLY A 124 -9.50 -9.45 -5.05
N GLU A 125 -10.02 -10.03 -3.96
CA GLU A 125 -9.40 -11.15 -3.25
C GLU A 125 -9.61 -12.48 -4.00
N ALA A 126 -8.60 -13.35 -3.96
CA ALA A 126 -8.50 -14.51 -4.85
C ALA A 126 -8.97 -15.84 -4.23
N GLU A 127 -9.23 -15.87 -2.92
CA GLU A 127 -9.48 -17.08 -2.13
C GLU A 127 -10.65 -17.92 -2.66
N GLU A 128 -11.70 -17.28 -3.17
CA GLU A 128 -12.86 -17.95 -3.78
C GLU A 128 -12.77 -18.01 -5.30
N THR A 129 -12.27 -16.95 -5.94
CA THR A 129 -12.23 -16.82 -7.41
C THR A 129 -11.19 -17.73 -8.04
N TRP A 130 -10.05 -17.96 -7.38
CA TRP A 130 -9.00 -18.81 -7.92
C TRP A 130 -9.39 -20.29 -8.01
N PRO A 131 -9.95 -20.92 -6.96
CA PRO A 131 -10.49 -22.27 -7.06
C PRO A 131 -11.61 -22.42 -8.10
N GLU A 132 -12.50 -21.43 -8.19
CA GLU A 132 -13.59 -21.38 -9.19
C GLU A 132 -13.02 -21.36 -10.61
N PHE A 133 -12.06 -20.47 -10.87
CA PHE A 133 -11.35 -20.42 -12.14
C PHE A 133 -10.68 -21.74 -12.52
N LEU A 134 -9.96 -22.37 -11.58
CA LEU A 134 -9.29 -23.64 -11.88
C LEU A 134 -10.31 -24.74 -12.24
N SER A 135 -11.47 -24.77 -11.58
CA SER A 135 -12.56 -25.68 -11.91
C SER A 135 -13.11 -25.40 -13.32
N ASP A 136 -13.42 -24.15 -13.64
CA ASP A 136 -13.92 -23.75 -14.95
C ASP A 136 -12.91 -24.02 -16.07
N PHE A 137 -11.63 -23.79 -15.79
CA PHE A 137 -10.52 -24.04 -16.71
C PHE A 137 -10.42 -25.53 -17.05
N GLU A 138 -10.55 -26.42 -16.05
CA GLU A 138 -10.58 -27.87 -16.27
C GLU A 138 -11.79 -28.33 -17.09
N LEU A 139 -12.93 -27.64 -16.95
CA LEU A 139 -14.14 -27.90 -17.73
C LEU A 139 -14.10 -27.26 -19.14
N GLY A 140 -13.04 -26.54 -19.49
CA GLY A 140 -12.92 -25.82 -20.76
C GLY A 140 -13.86 -24.62 -20.89
N LYS A 141 -14.29 -24.04 -19.76
CA LYS A 141 -15.22 -22.89 -19.71
C LYS A 141 -14.72 -21.72 -18.83
N PRO A 142 -13.42 -21.35 -18.89
CA PRO A 142 -12.92 -20.23 -18.11
C PRO A 142 -13.62 -18.92 -18.51
N GLN A 143 -13.92 -18.08 -17.53
CA GLN A 143 -14.52 -16.77 -17.75
C GLN A 143 -13.42 -15.71 -18.01
N PRO A 144 -13.71 -14.65 -18.78
CA PRO A 144 -12.76 -13.56 -19.01
C PRO A 144 -12.45 -12.76 -17.74
N LYS A 145 -13.31 -12.84 -16.71
CA LYS A 145 -13.18 -12.07 -15.48
C LYS A 145 -13.71 -12.86 -14.29
N TYR A 146 -12.94 -12.90 -13.22
CA TYR A 146 -13.38 -13.42 -11.93
C TYR A 146 -13.34 -12.31 -10.87
N ARG A 147 -14.46 -12.16 -10.16
CA ARG A 147 -14.63 -11.18 -9.09
C ARG A 147 -15.66 -11.70 -8.10
N LYS A 148 -15.35 -11.62 -6.80
CA LYS A 148 -16.34 -11.80 -5.72
C LYS A 148 -16.47 -10.51 -4.93
N LEU A 149 -17.67 -10.30 -4.40
CA LEU A 149 -17.99 -9.17 -3.52
C LEU A 149 -17.83 -9.52 -2.05
N ALA A 150 -18.06 -10.79 -1.71
CA ALA A 150 -17.82 -11.28 -0.37
C ALA A 150 -16.33 -11.26 -0.09
N TYR A 151 -15.98 -10.69 1.06
CA TYR A 151 -14.62 -10.75 1.57
C TYR A 151 -14.39 -12.11 2.23
N PRO A 152 -13.30 -12.83 1.91
CA PRO A 152 -13.04 -14.15 2.45
C PRO A 152 -12.86 -14.11 3.97
N ASP A 153 -13.24 -15.21 4.62
CA ASP A 153 -12.92 -15.45 6.03
C ASP A 153 -11.43 -15.69 6.17
N MET A 154 -10.76 -14.80 6.92
CA MET A 154 -9.32 -14.87 7.15
C MET A 154 -8.90 -16.15 7.90
N ASN A 155 -9.81 -16.84 8.60
CA ASN A 155 -9.51 -18.14 9.20
C ASN A 155 -9.35 -19.27 8.16
N GLN A 156 -9.87 -19.08 6.95
CA GLN A 156 -9.77 -20.05 5.85
C GLN A 156 -8.60 -19.76 4.90
N VAL A 157 -7.93 -18.62 5.05
CA VAL A 157 -6.77 -18.26 4.22
C VAL A 157 -5.61 -19.22 4.55
N PRO A 158 -5.12 -19.99 3.57
CA PRO A 158 -4.04 -20.94 3.81
C PRO A 158 -2.70 -20.23 3.99
N VAL A 159 -1.76 -20.93 4.63
CA VAL A 159 -0.37 -20.48 4.76
C VAL A 159 0.27 -20.38 3.37
N PRO A 160 0.89 -19.23 2.99
CA PRO A 160 1.54 -19.11 1.69
C PRO A 160 2.64 -20.16 1.47
N ARG A 161 2.77 -20.66 0.24
CA ARG A 161 3.71 -21.73 -0.14
C ARG A 161 5.14 -21.23 -0.34
N TRP A 162 5.75 -20.75 0.74
CA TRP A 162 7.12 -20.23 0.73
C TRP A 162 8.17 -21.28 0.34
N GLU A 163 7.87 -22.58 0.48
CA GLU A 163 8.77 -23.65 0.09
C GLU A 163 9.09 -23.68 -1.41
N LEU A 164 8.22 -23.10 -2.25
CA LEU A 164 8.41 -22.98 -3.70
C LEU A 164 9.56 -22.03 -4.07
N ILE A 165 9.89 -21.09 -3.18
CA ILE A 165 10.97 -20.10 -3.38
C ILE A 165 12.03 -20.16 -2.27
N LYS A 166 12.12 -21.29 -1.54
CA LYS A 166 13.00 -21.44 -0.37
C LYS A 166 14.47 -21.07 -0.65
N ASP A 167 14.96 -21.38 -1.85
CA ASP A 167 16.36 -21.13 -2.22
C ASP A 167 16.63 -19.66 -2.52
N ASP A 168 15.57 -18.91 -2.83
CA ASP A 168 15.57 -17.48 -3.11
C ASP A 168 15.31 -16.62 -1.86
N LEU A 169 14.78 -17.20 -0.77
CA LEU A 169 14.44 -16.46 0.46
C LEU A 169 15.58 -15.60 1.01
N LYS A 170 16.83 -16.06 0.85
CA LYS A 170 18.05 -15.34 1.25
C LYS A 170 18.33 -14.07 0.43
N TYR A 171 17.66 -13.87 -0.70
CA TYR A 171 17.79 -12.69 -1.55
C TYR A 171 16.73 -11.62 -1.25
N TYR A 172 15.82 -11.86 -0.31
CA TYR A 172 14.85 -10.87 0.15
C TYR A 172 15.27 -10.29 1.50
N ALA A 173 15.13 -8.97 1.68
CA ALA A 173 15.41 -8.33 2.96
C ALA A 173 14.40 -8.75 4.03
N THR A 174 13.12 -8.87 3.64
CA THR A 174 12.03 -9.26 4.53
C THR A 174 10.97 -10.09 3.81
N VAL A 175 10.25 -10.93 4.57
CA VAL A 175 9.13 -11.72 4.07
C VAL A 175 7.86 -11.33 4.83
N SER A 176 6.76 -11.14 4.11
CA SER A 176 5.55 -10.60 4.71
C SER A 176 4.68 -11.67 5.36
N VAL A 177 4.06 -11.32 6.49
CA VAL A 177 2.92 -12.02 7.10
C VAL A 177 1.77 -11.02 7.17
N GLN A 178 0.62 -11.38 6.61
CA GLN A 178 -0.60 -10.58 6.72
C GLN A 178 -1.52 -11.23 7.75
N THR A 179 -1.81 -10.51 8.84
CA THR A 179 -2.63 -10.99 9.96
C THR A 179 -4.06 -10.49 9.86
N THR A 180 -4.25 -9.32 9.25
CA THR A 180 -5.56 -8.71 9.05
C THR A 180 -5.73 -8.15 7.63
N ARG A 181 -6.99 -8.05 7.20
CA ARG A 181 -7.39 -7.29 6.00
C ARG A 181 -8.52 -6.33 6.38
N GLY A 182 -8.43 -5.12 5.85
CA GLY A 182 -9.39 -4.03 6.07
C GLY A 182 -8.89 -2.99 7.07
N CYS A 183 -9.49 -1.80 7.04
CA CYS A 183 -9.10 -0.68 7.90
C CYS A 183 -10.34 0.08 8.41
N PRO A 184 -10.43 0.41 9.72
CA PRO A 184 -11.59 1.10 10.27
C PRO A 184 -11.61 2.61 9.96
N TYR A 185 -10.51 3.17 9.46
CA TYR A 185 -10.39 4.61 9.17
C TYR A 185 -10.99 4.99 7.81
N ASP A 186 -11.15 6.28 7.57
CA ASP A 186 -11.83 6.84 6.40
C ASP A 186 -11.03 7.98 5.75
N CYS A 187 -9.70 7.82 5.68
CA CYS A 187 -8.83 8.81 5.06
C CYS A 187 -9.20 9.01 3.58
N ASN A 188 -9.46 10.25 3.16
CA ASN A 188 -10.07 10.55 1.86
C ASN A 188 -9.20 10.15 0.64
N PHE A 189 -7.89 10.02 0.83
CA PHE A 189 -6.91 9.66 -0.19
C PHE A 189 -6.59 8.15 -0.25
N CYS A 190 -7.03 7.38 0.75
CA CYS A 190 -6.61 6.00 0.94
C CYS A 190 -7.55 5.04 0.22
N ASN A 191 -7.00 4.06 -0.51
CA ASN A 191 -7.80 3.09 -1.23
C ASN A 191 -8.09 1.77 -0.48
N VAL A 192 -7.50 1.56 0.69
CA VAL A 192 -7.57 0.31 1.47
C VAL A 192 -9.01 -0.12 1.76
N ILE A 193 -9.89 0.81 2.13
CA ILE A 193 -11.29 0.49 2.43
C ILE A 193 -12.09 0.04 1.21
N TYR A 194 -11.64 0.41 0.00
CA TYR A 194 -12.24 -0.05 -1.25
C TYR A 194 -11.72 -1.43 -1.63
N THR A 195 -10.45 -1.71 -1.35
CA THR A 195 -9.82 -2.99 -1.65
C THR A 195 -10.21 -4.08 -0.65
N TYR A 196 -10.06 -3.84 0.65
CA TYR A 196 -10.16 -4.86 1.71
C TYR A 196 -11.35 -4.69 2.65
N GLY A 197 -12.12 -3.61 2.48
CA GLY A 197 -13.27 -3.28 3.29
C GLY A 197 -12.93 -2.56 4.60
N ARG A 198 -13.97 -2.10 5.31
CA ARG A 198 -13.83 -1.38 6.59
C ARG A 198 -13.70 -2.28 7.81
N LYS A 199 -14.29 -3.47 7.73
CA LYS A 199 -14.25 -4.44 8.82
C LYS A 199 -12.87 -5.08 8.83
N MET A 200 -12.16 -4.92 9.94
CA MET A 200 -10.94 -5.67 10.18
C MET A 200 -11.26 -7.16 10.34
N ARG A 201 -10.90 -7.93 9.31
CA ARG A 201 -10.97 -9.39 9.33
C ARG A 201 -9.62 -9.90 9.79
N CYS A 202 -9.62 -10.80 10.77
CA CYS A 202 -8.40 -11.29 11.42
C CYS A 202 -8.22 -12.78 11.15
N LYS A 203 -6.99 -13.21 10.89
CA LYS A 203 -6.61 -14.62 11.04
C LYS A 203 -6.77 -15.04 12.50
N SER A 204 -6.75 -16.35 12.77
CA SER A 204 -6.54 -16.82 14.15
C SER A 204 -5.12 -16.51 14.61
N VAL A 205 -4.94 -16.35 15.92
CA VAL A 205 -3.60 -16.14 16.52
C VAL A 205 -2.67 -17.30 16.16
N ASP A 206 -3.15 -18.54 16.19
CA ASP A 206 -2.32 -19.72 15.93
C ASP A 206 -1.85 -19.79 14.47
N GLN A 207 -2.68 -19.40 13.49
CA GLN A 207 -2.24 -19.27 12.09
C GLN A 207 -1.04 -18.31 11.96
N VAL A 208 -1.12 -17.15 12.61
CA VAL A 208 -0.03 -16.15 12.56
C VAL A 208 1.25 -16.72 13.18
N ILE A 209 1.15 -17.42 14.31
CA ILE A 209 2.31 -18.02 14.97
C ILE A 209 2.94 -19.12 14.10
N GLU A 210 2.15 -19.97 13.46
CA GLU A 210 2.67 -21.04 12.60
C GLU A 210 3.31 -20.48 11.32
N GLU A 211 2.77 -19.40 10.73
CA GLU A 211 3.43 -18.71 9.62
C GLU A 211 4.81 -18.16 10.01
N VAL A 212 4.93 -17.52 11.18
CA VAL A 212 6.21 -16.98 11.66
C VAL A 212 7.22 -18.11 11.93
N LYS A 213 6.80 -19.23 12.52
CA LYS A 213 7.66 -20.42 12.71
C LYS A 213 8.11 -21.02 11.39
N LEU A 214 7.23 -21.12 10.39
CA LEU A 214 7.58 -21.58 9.06
C LEU A 214 8.67 -20.70 8.45
N LEU A 215 8.51 -19.37 8.49
CA LEU A 215 9.50 -18.44 7.96
C LEU A 215 10.85 -18.58 8.67
N GLU A 216 10.89 -18.70 10.00
CA GLU A 216 12.15 -18.96 10.72
C GLU A 216 12.81 -20.26 10.28
N SER A 217 12.02 -21.33 10.14
CA SER A 217 12.53 -22.65 9.70
C SER A 217 13.12 -22.62 8.29
N LEU A 218 12.64 -21.71 7.44
CA LEU A 218 13.13 -21.48 6.08
C LEU A 218 14.32 -20.51 6.03
N GLY A 219 14.81 -20.02 7.19
CA GLY A 219 15.99 -19.18 7.29
C GLY A 219 15.74 -17.68 7.06
N VAL A 220 14.48 -17.24 7.11
CA VAL A 220 14.13 -15.82 7.10
C VAL A 220 14.69 -15.15 8.36
N ILE A 221 15.15 -13.92 8.24
CA ILE A 221 15.74 -13.14 9.34
C ILE A 221 14.90 -11.93 9.75
N SER A 222 13.99 -11.50 8.88
CA SER A 222 13.13 -10.34 9.07
C SER A 222 11.73 -10.64 8.52
N VAL A 223 10.71 -10.29 9.29
CA VAL A 223 9.31 -10.42 8.89
C VAL A 223 8.63 -9.05 8.91
N PHE A 224 7.92 -8.74 7.83
CA PHE A 224 7.06 -7.57 7.74
C PHE A 224 5.61 -7.98 8.02
N PHE A 225 5.03 -7.46 9.09
CA PHE A 225 3.59 -7.57 9.31
C PHE A 225 2.89 -6.57 8.39
N ALA A 226 2.41 -7.07 7.25
CA ALA A 226 1.95 -6.30 6.09
C ALA A 226 0.47 -5.87 6.19
N ASP A 227 0.01 -5.62 7.40
CA ASP A 227 -1.33 -5.11 7.67
C ASP A 227 -1.35 -3.60 7.39
N ASP A 228 -2.40 -3.10 6.75
CA ASP A 228 -2.55 -1.65 6.48
C ASP A 228 -2.57 -0.82 7.78
N ASN A 229 -3.11 -1.41 8.85
CA ASN A 229 -2.99 -0.93 10.21
C ASN A 229 -2.92 -2.12 11.18
N PHE A 230 -1.71 -2.54 11.53
CA PHE A 230 -1.48 -3.70 12.40
C PHE A 230 -2.23 -3.60 13.73
N ILE A 231 -2.36 -2.40 14.31
CA ILE A 231 -2.98 -2.21 15.64
C ILE A 231 -4.49 -1.97 15.60
N GLY A 232 -5.12 -2.02 14.42
CA GLY A 232 -6.54 -1.66 14.33
C GLY A 232 -7.46 -2.60 15.13
N ASN A 233 -7.00 -3.81 15.47
CA ASN A 233 -7.58 -4.66 16.52
C ASN A 233 -6.56 -4.91 17.65
N ARG A 234 -6.46 -3.98 18.59
CA ARG A 234 -5.48 -4.02 19.69
C ARG A 234 -5.56 -5.28 20.54
N LYS A 235 -6.76 -5.79 20.82
CA LYS A 235 -6.94 -7.00 21.64
C LYS A 235 -6.28 -8.20 20.95
N PHE A 236 -6.61 -8.41 19.68
CA PHE A 236 -6.05 -9.47 18.85
C PHE A 236 -4.51 -9.37 18.75
N VAL A 237 -4.00 -8.16 18.53
CA VAL A 237 -2.55 -7.91 18.40
C VAL A 237 -1.82 -8.20 19.70
N LYS A 238 -2.36 -7.79 20.85
CA LYS A 238 -1.75 -8.13 22.16
C LYS A 238 -1.66 -9.63 22.37
N GLU A 239 -2.67 -10.40 21.93
CA GLU A 239 -2.63 -11.87 21.99
C GLU A 239 -1.55 -12.46 21.08
N ILE A 240 -1.41 -11.96 19.84
CA ILE A 240 -0.31 -12.32 18.93
C ILE A 240 1.04 -12.02 19.58
N LEU A 241 1.26 -10.79 20.06
CA LEU A 241 2.55 -10.35 20.57
C LEU A 241 2.97 -11.16 21.80
N ARG A 242 2.05 -11.46 22.72
CA ARG A 242 2.36 -12.31 23.89
C ARG A 242 2.86 -13.69 23.48
N LYS A 243 2.24 -14.33 22.47
CA LYS A 243 2.72 -15.62 21.94
C LYS A 243 4.02 -15.48 21.15
N LEU A 244 4.17 -14.42 20.35
CA LEU A 244 5.38 -14.16 19.58
C LEU A 244 6.59 -13.92 20.47
N ILE A 245 6.47 -13.24 21.62
CA ILE A 245 7.59 -13.08 22.57
C ILE A 245 8.13 -14.44 23.00
N LEU A 246 7.26 -15.39 23.34
CA LEU A 246 7.66 -16.73 23.76
C LEU A 246 8.33 -17.50 22.61
N VAL A 247 7.75 -17.45 21.41
CA VAL A 247 8.24 -18.16 20.24
C VAL A 247 9.56 -17.57 19.74
N ASN A 248 9.64 -16.24 19.56
CA ASN A 248 10.80 -15.57 19.00
C ASN A 248 12.04 -15.68 19.91
N ASN A 249 11.83 -15.70 21.23
CA ASN A 249 12.92 -15.94 22.18
C ASN A 249 13.37 -17.41 22.24
N ASN A 250 12.56 -18.36 21.76
CA ASN A 250 12.96 -19.76 21.66
C ASN A 250 13.74 -20.07 20.37
N PHE A 251 13.66 -19.22 19.36
CA PHE A 251 14.44 -19.39 18.13
C PHE A 251 15.95 -19.34 18.39
N THR A 252 16.71 -19.96 17.47
CA THR A 252 18.18 -19.90 17.53
C THR A 252 18.66 -18.47 17.32
N SER A 253 17.98 -17.73 16.43
CA SER A 253 18.16 -16.29 16.25
C SER A 253 16.77 -15.66 16.28
N PRO A 254 16.51 -14.71 17.18
CA PRO A 254 15.27 -13.95 17.12
C PRO A 254 15.14 -13.26 15.76
N LEU A 255 13.96 -13.36 15.16
CA LEU A 255 13.57 -12.60 13.98
C LEU A 255 13.47 -11.11 14.34
N ILE A 256 13.72 -10.28 13.34
CA ILE A 256 13.41 -8.86 13.36
C ILE A 256 11.99 -8.68 12.83
N PHE A 257 11.20 -7.82 13.48
CA PHE A 257 9.87 -7.47 13.01
C PHE A 257 9.78 -6.00 12.63
N ILE A 258 9.05 -5.73 11.55
CA ILE A 258 8.67 -4.39 11.11
C ILE A 258 7.20 -4.41 10.73
N THR A 259 6.52 -3.26 10.80
CA THR A 259 5.09 -3.18 10.48
C THR A 259 4.64 -1.76 10.21
N GLN A 260 3.44 -1.63 9.64
CA GLN A 260 2.72 -0.39 9.52
C GLN A 260 1.59 -0.30 10.55
N LEU A 261 1.50 0.84 11.24
CA LEU A 261 0.46 1.12 12.21
C LEU A 261 0.21 2.62 12.36
N ASP A 262 -0.87 2.99 13.05
CA ASP A 262 -1.17 4.39 13.31
C ASP A 262 -0.52 4.93 14.61
N ILE A 263 -0.39 6.26 14.68
CA ILE A 263 0.33 6.96 15.76
C ILE A 263 -0.29 6.75 17.15
N THR A 264 -1.56 6.30 17.23
CA THR A 264 -2.24 6.08 18.51
C THR A 264 -1.64 4.92 19.31
N VAL A 265 -0.72 4.13 18.74
CA VAL A 265 0.08 3.13 19.50
C VAL A 265 0.73 3.75 20.75
N ALA A 266 1.12 5.03 20.68
CA ALA A 266 1.75 5.72 21.79
C ALA A 266 0.87 5.85 23.05
N ASN A 267 -0.44 5.72 22.90
CA ASN A 267 -1.39 5.81 24.02
C ASN A 267 -1.50 4.49 24.83
N ASP A 268 -0.77 3.44 24.45
CA ASP A 268 -0.87 2.10 25.06
C ASP A 268 0.53 1.57 25.40
N ASP A 269 0.96 1.81 26.64
CA ASP A 269 2.28 1.41 27.13
C ASP A 269 2.51 -0.10 27.11
N GLU A 270 1.46 -0.89 27.38
CA GLU A 270 1.54 -2.35 27.28
C GLU A 270 1.83 -2.77 25.83
N LEU A 271 1.15 -2.16 24.85
CA LEU A 271 1.36 -2.47 23.44
C LEU A 271 2.78 -2.09 22.99
N LEU A 272 3.29 -0.92 23.39
CA LEU A 272 4.68 -0.51 23.12
C LEU A 272 5.69 -1.49 23.74
N GLN A 273 5.42 -1.92 24.98
CA GLN A 273 6.25 -2.91 25.66
C GLN A 273 6.28 -4.24 24.89
N LEU A 274 5.12 -4.75 24.51
CA LEU A 274 4.98 -6.02 23.79
C LEU A 274 5.65 -5.97 22.41
N LEU A 275 5.50 -4.88 21.66
CA LEU A 275 6.17 -4.68 20.37
C LEU A 275 7.69 -4.69 20.53
N ALA A 276 8.21 -3.92 21.49
CA ALA A 276 9.65 -3.87 21.77
C ALA A 276 10.20 -5.26 22.13
N ASP A 277 9.56 -5.97 23.07
CA ASP A 277 10.00 -7.28 23.56
C ASP A 277 9.83 -8.40 22.52
N CYS A 278 8.93 -8.24 21.55
CA CYS A 278 8.85 -9.11 20.37
C CYS A 278 10.05 -8.95 19.43
N ASN A 279 10.83 -7.87 19.56
CA ASN A 279 11.87 -7.43 18.62
C ASN A 279 11.33 -6.69 17.37
N PHE A 280 10.26 -5.91 17.52
CA PHE A 280 9.95 -4.88 16.52
C PHE A 280 11.05 -3.80 16.57
N VAL A 281 11.64 -3.50 15.41
CA VAL A 281 12.75 -2.53 15.31
C VAL A 281 12.32 -1.23 14.64
N GLN A 282 11.28 -1.28 13.81
CA GLN A 282 10.76 -0.14 13.08
C GLN A 282 9.24 -0.21 12.96
N LEU A 283 8.60 0.93 13.21
CA LEU A 283 7.18 1.17 13.01
C LEU A 283 7.01 2.22 11.90
N MET A 284 6.34 1.83 10.83
CA MET A 284 5.98 2.72 9.73
C MET A 284 4.68 3.42 10.08
N ILE A 285 4.70 4.74 10.15
CA ILE A 285 3.56 5.54 10.62
C ILE A 285 3.23 6.60 9.58
N GLY A 286 1.98 6.58 9.13
CA GLY A 286 1.38 7.66 8.36
C GLY A 286 1.24 8.90 9.24
N ILE A 287 2.25 9.77 9.26
CA ILE A 287 2.15 11.12 9.84
C ILE A 287 1.40 12.02 8.86
N GLU A 288 1.67 11.82 7.57
CA GLU A 288 1.19 12.52 6.38
C GLU A 288 1.57 14.00 6.33
N THR A 289 1.30 14.76 7.37
CA THR A 289 1.56 16.20 7.41
C THR A 289 1.60 16.69 8.85
N VAL A 290 2.31 17.79 9.05
CA VAL A 290 2.35 18.51 10.34
C VAL A 290 1.33 19.65 10.40
N ASN A 291 0.62 19.92 9.30
CA ASN A 291 -0.42 20.95 9.24
C ASN A 291 -1.77 20.36 9.69
N PRO A 292 -2.34 20.83 10.83
CA PRO A 292 -3.62 20.31 11.31
C PRO A 292 -4.78 20.51 10.33
N LYS A 293 -4.76 21.57 9.51
CA LYS A 293 -5.80 21.80 8.49
C LYS A 293 -5.72 20.75 7.38
N THR A 294 -4.52 20.39 6.96
CA THR A 294 -4.31 19.32 5.99
C THR A 294 -4.74 17.96 6.55
N LEU A 295 -4.47 17.67 7.85
CA LEU A 295 -4.98 16.45 8.49
C LEU A 295 -6.51 16.38 8.55
N GLN A 296 -7.18 17.53 8.76
CA GLN A 296 -8.65 17.63 8.69
C GLN A 296 -9.16 17.37 7.27
N GLU A 297 -8.53 17.98 6.26
CA GLU A 297 -8.85 17.77 4.84
C GLU A 297 -8.68 16.30 4.42
N MET A 298 -7.63 15.64 4.91
CA MET A 298 -7.37 14.21 4.72
C MET A 298 -8.39 13.29 5.40
N ASN A 299 -9.21 13.81 6.33
CA ASN A 299 -10.05 13.03 7.25
C ASN A 299 -9.23 12.06 8.13
N LYS A 300 -8.01 12.44 8.52
CA LYS A 300 -7.11 11.61 9.35
C LYS A 300 -7.27 11.93 10.84
N MET A 301 -8.49 11.75 11.33
CA MET A 301 -8.92 12.19 12.67
C MET A 301 -8.09 11.60 13.82
N GLN A 302 -7.59 10.38 13.67
CA GLN A 302 -6.76 9.71 14.66
C GLN A 302 -5.42 10.45 14.91
N ASN A 303 -4.89 11.17 13.92
CA ASN A 303 -3.66 11.96 14.09
C ASN A 303 -3.93 13.30 14.78
N LEU A 304 -5.10 13.91 14.55
CA LEU A 304 -5.50 15.19 15.19
C LEU A 304 -5.64 15.08 16.71
N ASN A 305 -5.94 13.89 17.22
CA ASN A 305 -6.16 13.64 18.64
C ASN A 305 -4.90 13.21 19.40
N VAL A 306 -3.72 13.33 18.77
CA VAL A 306 -2.44 12.90 19.36
C VAL A 306 -1.41 14.03 19.25
N ASN A 307 -0.67 14.27 20.32
CA ASN A 307 0.56 15.08 20.24
C ASN A 307 1.64 14.24 19.54
N ILE A 308 1.76 14.42 18.23
CA ILE A 308 2.63 13.60 17.37
C ILE A 308 4.11 13.64 17.84
N PRO A 309 4.74 14.81 18.11
CA PRO A 309 6.09 14.85 18.67
C PRO A 309 6.29 14.02 19.95
N GLU A 310 5.37 14.11 20.91
CA GLU A 310 5.44 13.33 22.15
C GLU A 310 5.26 11.84 21.90
N ALA A 311 4.33 11.47 21.01
CA ALA A 311 4.10 10.09 20.62
C ALA A 311 5.35 9.46 19.97
N ILE A 312 6.03 10.18 19.06
CA ILE A 312 7.26 9.72 18.43
C ILE A 312 8.35 9.50 19.47
N LYS A 313 8.60 10.48 20.36
CA LYS A 313 9.58 10.34 21.44
C LYS A 313 9.27 9.16 22.35
N LYS A 314 7.98 8.95 22.68
CA LYS A 314 7.54 7.81 23.48
C LYS A 314 7.84 6.49 22.79
N ILE A 315 7.47 6.32 21.52
CA ILE A 315 7.77 5.11 20.73
C ILE A 315 9.28 4.85 20.69
N GLN A 316 10.08 5.87 20.37
CA GLN A 316 11.53 5.77 20.29
C GLN A 316 12.19 5.42 21.63
N SER A 317 11.61 5.85 22.75
CA SER A 317 12.11 5.53 24.09
C SER A 317 12.08 4.02 24.41
N TYR A 318 11.22 3.25 23.73
CA TYR A 318 11.15 1.78 23.79
C TYR A 318 12.13 1.08 22.84
N GLY A 319 12.96 1.85 22.13
CA GLY A 319 13.96 1.33 21.19
C GLY A 319 13.40 0.96 19.82
N MET A 320 12.24 1.49 19.43
CA MET A 320 11.66 1.29 18.10
C MET A 320 11.85 2.54 17.25
N ALA A 321 12.43 2.40 16.06
CA ALA A 321 12.53 3.51 15.12
C ALA A 321 11.15 3.84 14.52
N VAL A 322 10.93 5.11 14.21
CA VAL A 322 9.74 5.57 13.47
C VAL A 322 10.17 5.85 12.03
N THR A 323 9.47 5.25 11.07
CA THR A 323 9.47 5.71 9.68
C THR A 323 8.28 6.64 9.48
N ALA A 324 8.55 7.90 9.16
CA ALA A 324 7.49 8.87 8.87
C ALA A 324 7.11 8.83 7.39
N HIS A 325 5.88 8.39 7.10
CA HIS A 325 5.27 8.62 5.79
C HIS A 325 4.64 10.01 5.80
N MET A 326 4.95 10.79 4.76
CA MET A 326 4.58 12.19 4.59
C MET A 326 4.04 12.39 3.16
N ILE A 327 3.06 13.26 3.00
CA ILE A 327 2.40 13.58 1.74
C ILE A 327 2.30 15.10 1.62
N VAL A 328 2.66 15.64 0.46
CA VAL A 328 2.51 17.07 0.15
C VAL A 328 1.74 17.26 -1.16
N GLY A 329 0.79 18.19 -1.16
CA GLY A 329 0.04 18.58 -2.36
C GLY A 329 -1.46 18.75 -2.15
N PHE A 330 -1.93 18.67 -0.90
CA PHE A 330 -3.32 18.98 -0.54
C PHE A 330 -3.61 20.48 -0.64
N ASP A 331 -4.88 20.86 -0.57
CA ASP A 331 -5.29 22.26 -0.75
C ASP A 331 -4.74 23.17 0.36
N ASN A 332 -4.49 22.64 1.56
CA ASN A 332 -3.87 23.40 2.65
C ASN A 332 -2.33 23.40 2.63
N ASP A 333 -1.69 22.72 1.69
CA ASP A 333 -0.23 22.72 1.57
C ASP A 333 0.28 23.88 0.69
N THR A 334 1.46 24.39 1.06
CA THR A 334 2.19 25.42 0.29
C THR A 334 3.64 24.97 0.10
N THR A 335 4.45 25.77 -0.61
CA THR A 335 5.89 25.51 -0.72
C THR A 335 6.61 25.52 0.65
N GLU A 336 6.02 26.12 1.69
CA GLU A 336 6.56 26.06 3.06
C GLU A 336 6.39 24.69 3.71
N SER A 337 5.45 23.85 3.22
CA SER A 337 5.20 22.51 3.76
C SER A 337 6.44 21.62 3.74
N PHE A 338 7.33 21.79 2.75
CA PHE A 338 8.61 21.07 2.68
C PHE A 338 9.53 21.43 3.86
N THR A 339 9.72 22.72 4.11
CA THR A 339 10.55 23.21 5.23
C THR A 339 9.97 22.75 6.57
N HIS A 340 8.64 22.79 6.74
CA HIS A 340 7.99 22.29 7.96
C HIS A 340 8.22 20.79 8.15
N ALA A 341 8.17 19.99 7.08
CA ALA A 341 8.48 18.57 7.15
C ALA A 341 9.96 18.33 7.54
N GLU A 342 10.91 19.08 6.96
CA GLU A 342 12.33 18.99 7.30
C GLU A 342 12.58 19.28 8.78
N GLN A 343 12.02 20.38 9.29
CA GLN A 343 12.15 20.79 10.70
C GLN A 343 11.59 19.69 11.62
N PHE A 344 10.37 19.24 11.35
CA PHE A 344 9.71 18.21 12.14
C PHE A 344 10.52 16.89 12.20
N ILE A 345 11.04 16.41 11.07
CA ILE A 345 11.84 15.18 11.01
C ILE A 345 13.12 15.32 11.83
N ASN A 346 13.81 16.46 11.72
CA ASN A 346 15.06 16.70 12.42
C ASN A 346 14.86 16.90 13.93
N GLU A 347 13.84 17.64 14.35
CA GLU A 347 13.53 17.91 15.76
C GLU A 347 13.06 16.67 16.53
N ASN A 348 12.43 15.72 15.84
CA ASN A 348 11.92 14.48 16.43
C ASN A 348 12.82 13.27 16.20
N ALA A 349 14.07 13.48 15.76
CA ALA A 349 15.07 12.43 15.56
C ALA A 349 14.57 11.26 14.70
N ILE A 350 13.74 11.55 13.69
CA ILE A 350 13.16 10.53 12.81
C ILE A 350 14.26 10.03 11.87
N THR A 351 14.66 8.78 12.04
CA THR A 351 15.80 8.21 11.31
C THR A 351 15.46 7.80 9.88
N GLU A 352 14.17 7.60 9.58
CA GLU A 352 13.69 7.21 8.25
C GLU A 352 12.39 7.94 7.91
N TYR A 353 12.28 8.40 6.67
CA TYR A 353 11.11 9.12 6.18
C TYR A 353 10.89 8.83 4.70
N LEU A 354 9.65 8.93 4.27
CA LEU A 354 9.22 8.86 2.88
C LEU A 354 8.29 10.04 2.63
N LEU A 355 8.69 10.93 1.72
CA LEU A 355 7.91 12.09 1.30
C LEU A 355 7.40 11.82 -0.11
N HIS A 356 6.09 11.67 -0.25
CA HIS A 356 5.42 11.43 -1.53
C HIS A 356 4.62 12.67 -1.96
N PRO A 357 4.45 12.90 -3.28
CA PRO A 357 3.45 13.86 -3.71
C PRO A 357 2.05 13.30 -3.41
N LEU A 358 1.07 14.19 -3.31
CA LEU A 358 -0.31 13.76 -3.25
C LEU A 358 -0.71 13.04 -4.54
N MET A 359 -1.30 11.86 -4.38
CA MET A 359 -1.95 11.10 -5.44
C MET A 359 -3.43 10.95 -5.14
N ALA A 360 -4.24 10.99 -6.20
CA ALA A 360 -5.65 10.66 -6.16
C ALA A 360 -5.88 9.32 -6.88
N PRO A 361 -5.83 8.18 -6.18
CA PRO A 361 -6.18 6.90 -6.77
C PRO A 361 -7.65 6.86 -7.19
N LEU A 362 -7.93 6.24 -8.34
CA LEU A 362 -9.29 6.06 -8.86
C LEU A 362 -10.22 5.46 -7.80
N GLY A 363 -11.43 6.01 -7.67
CA GLY A 363 -12.45 5.55 -6.72
C GLY A 363 -12.32 6.07 -5.29
N THR A 364 -11.24 6.80 -4.97
CA THR A 364 -11.10 7.48 -3.68
C THR A 364 -11.96 8.73 -3.59
N LYS A 365 -12.36 9.14 -2.37
CA LYS A 365 -13.06 10.41 -2.10
C LYS A 365 -12.30 11.59 -2.70
N LEU A 366 -10.98 11.59 -2.52
CA LEU A 366 -10.08 12.58 -3.09
C LEU A 366 -10.16 12.62 -4.62
N TRP A 367 -10.16 11.48 -5.30
CA TRP A 367 -10.25 11.45 -6.77
C TRP A 367 -11.54 12.05 -7.30
N TYR A 368 -12.68 11.74 -6.68
CA TYR A 368 -13.97 12.33 -7.08
C TYR A 368 -13.94 13.86 -6.97
N GLN A 369 -13.47 14.37 -5.83
CA GLN A 369 -13.35 15.80 -5.59
C GLN A 369 -12.42 16.46 -6.62
N MET A 370 -11.23 15.90 -6.82
CA MET A 370 -10.24 16.47 -7.73
C MET A 370 -10.69 16.40 -9.19
N LYS A 371 -11.40 15.34 -9.60
CA LYS A 371 -11.95 15.22 -10.96
C LYS A 371 -13.02 16.27 -11.20
N HIS A 372 -13.95 16.44 -10.26
CA HIS A 372 -14.99 17.46 -10.34
C HIS A 372 -14.40 18.87 -10.48
N ASP A 373 -13.31 19.14 -9.77
CA ASP A 373 -12.58 20.41 -9.82
C ASP A 373 -11.67 20.55 -11.05
N SER A 374 -11.64 19.57 -11.97
CA SER A 374 -10.74 19.53 -13.14
C SER A 374 -9.25 19.57 -12.78
N ARG A 375 -8.86 18.91 -11.69
CA ARG A 375 -7.48 18.90 -11.18
C ARG A 375 -6.78 17.55 -11.28
N VAL A 376 -7.46 16.50 -11.75
CA VAL A 376 -6.79 15.23 -12.09
C VAL A 376 -6.29 15.31 -13.53
N ILE A 377 -5.04 14.93 -13.75
CA ILE A 377 -4.43 14.91 -15.08
C ILE A 377 -4.41 13.48 -15.65
N ASN A 378 -4.39 13.39 -16.98
CA ASN A 378 -4.12 12.13 -17.66
C ASN A 378 -2.66 11.76 -17.46
N HIS A 379 -2.43 10.84 -16.53
CA HIS A 379 -1.09 10.40 -16.15
C HIS A 379 -0.39 9.58 -17.25
N GLU A 380 -1.15 8.99 -18.18
CA GLU A 380 -0.61 8.19 -19.29
C GLU A 380 0.25 9.01 -20.26
N LEU A 381 -0.03 10.31 -20.37
CA LEU A 381 0.71 11.22 -21.26
C LEU A 381 2.03 11.71 -20.64
N ILE A 382 2.32 11.33 -19.40
CA ILE A 382 3.38 11.92 -18.59
C ILE A 382 4.38 10.85 -18.17
N ASN A 383 3.96 9.86 -17.36
CA ASN A 383 4.83 8.74 -16.96
C ASN A 383 4.06 7.62 -16.24
N GLU A 384 3.77 6.49 -16.87
CA GLU A 384 2.86 5.47 -16.29
C GLU A 384 3.39 4.79 -15.00
N ASP A 385 4.71 4.68 -14.80
CA ASP A 385 5.26 3.80 -13.76
C ASP A 385 5.77 4.53 -12.47
N PHE A 386 5.92 5.87 -12.48
CA PHE A 386 6.45 6.64 -11.32
C PHE A 386 5.38 7.38 -10.50
N THR A 387 4.24 6.72 -10.31
CA THR A 387 3.08 7.25 -9.56
C THR A 387 3.36 7.53 -8.08
N ASP A 388 4.48 7.05 -7.54
CA ASP A 388 4.96 7.33 -6.18
C ASP A 388 5.83 8.60 -6.06
N ILE A 389 6.16 9.23 -7.19
CA ILE A 389 7.11 10.36 -7.29
C ILE A 389 6.49 11.55 -8.02
N VAL A 390 5.64 11.30 -9.02
CA VAL A 390 4.98 12.34 -9.83
C VAL A 390 3.49 12.35 -9.51
N SER A 391 2.97 13.52 -9.11
CA SER A 391 1.55 13.67 -8.80
C SER A 391 0.67 13.53 -10.04
N ASN A 392 -0.52 12.93 -9.91
CA ASN A 392 -1.60 13.03 -10.90
C ASN A 392 -2.57 14.20 -10.64
N ILE A 393 -2.22 15.12 -9.73
CA ILE A 393 -3.05 16.26 -9.34
C ILE A 393 -2.38 17.58 -9.74
N ILE A 394 -3.20 18.59 -10.02
CA ILE A 394 -2.81 20.00 -10.04
C ILE A 394 -3.12 20.59 -8.65
N PRO A 395 -2.10 20.87 -7.81
CA PRO A 395 -2.33 21.43 -6.48
C PRO A 395 -2.95 22.82 -6.56
N LYS A 396 -3.68 23.21 -5.52
CA LYS A 396 -4.40 24.49 -5.49
C LYS A 396 -3.50 25.70 -5.16
N ASN A 397 -2.60 25.52 -4.20
CA ASN A 397 -1.79 26.59 -3.61
C ASN A 397 -0.30 26.51 -3.98
N MET A 398 0.05 25.64 -4.91
CA MET A 398 1.36 25.62 -5.58
C MET A 398 1.20 25.03 -6.97
N THR A 399 2.08 25.40 -7.88
CA THR A 399 2.17 24.77 -9.19
C THR A 399 2.75 23.36 -9.06
N ARG A 400 2.49 22.50 -10.05
CA ARG A 400 3.15 21.18 -10.16
C ARG A 400 4.68 21.29 -10.17
N LYS A 401 5.19 22.33 -10.83
CA LYS A 401 6.62 22.63 -10.87
C LYS A 401 7.16 22.92 -9.47
N GLU A 402 6.49 23.76 -8.70
CA GLU A 402 6.87 24.06 -7.31
C GLU A 402 6.78 22.82 -6.41
N LEU A 403 5.76 21.97 -6.59
CA LEU A 403 5.66 20.70 -5.87
C LEU A 403 6.90 19.82 -6.12
N MET A 404 7.23 19.59 -7.40
CA MET A 404 8.40 18.77 -7.77
C MET A 404 9.73 19.41 -7.35
N THR A 405 9.88 20.72 -7.51
CA THR A 405 11.08 21.44 -7.05
C THR A 405 11.23 21.36 -5.53
N GLY A 406 10.14 21.54 -4.77
CA GLY A 406 10.17 21.42 -3.31
C GLY A 406 10.54 20.01 -2.83
N MET A 407 10.05 18.97 -3.51
CA MET A 407 10.44 17.58 -3.24
C MET A 407 11.91 17.30 -3.54
N LEU A 408 12.40 17.78 -4.70
CA LEU A 408 13.80 17.67 -5.10
C LEU A 408 14.72 18.30 -4.03
N ASP A 409 14.40 19.53 -3.66
CA ASP A 409 15.08 20.31 -2.64
C ASP A 409 15.09 19.62 -1.27
N PHE A 410 13.95 19.07 -0.86
CA PHE A 410 13.80 18.33 0.39
C PHE A 410 14.77 17.14 0.45
N TRP A 411 14.81 16.30 -0.59
CA TRP A 411 15.70 15.13 -0.62
C TRP A 411 17.18 15.51 -0.65
N GLU A 412 17.55 16.56 -1.39
CA GLU A 412 18.94 17.04 -1.42
C GLU A 412 19.42 17.56 -0.05
N ARG A 413 18.54 18.20 0.72
CA ARG A 413 18.88 18.72 2.06
C ARG A 413 18.88 17.65 3.15
N MET A 414 17.95 16.69 3.08
CA MET A 414 17.69 15.78 4.20
C MET A 414 18.60 14.55 4.25
N ASP A 415 19.07 14.04 3.10
CA ASP A 415 19.80 12.78 2.97
C ASP A 415 21.34 12.90 3.16
N THR A 416 21.78 13.91 3.91
CA THR A 416 23.20 14.10 4.27
C THR A 416 23.65 13.20 5.42
N VAL A 417 24.95 12.86 5.44
CA VAL A 417 25.54 11.99 6.47
C VAL A 417 25.45 12.61 7.85
N GLU A 418 25.71 13.91 7.95
CA GLU A 418 25.70 14.66 9.19
C GLU A 418 24.31 14.74 9.80
N SER A 419 23.29 15.04 8.97
CA SER A 419 21.90 15.14 9.42
C SER A 419 21.40 13.78 9.92
N ASN A 420 21.67 12.70 9.16
CA ASN A 420 21.33 11.35 9.60
C ASN A 420 22.08 10.92 10.87
N ALA A 421 23.39 11.17 10.95
CA ALA A 421 24.18 10.83 12.12
C ALA A 421 23.64 11.52 13.37
N LYS A 422 23.29 12.80 13.27
CA LYS A 422 22.64 13.55 14.36
C LYS A 422 21.33 12.89 14.78
N ARG A 423 20.41 12.60 13.86
CA ARG A 423 19.12 11.96 14.18
C ARG A 423 19.32 10.57 14.80
N ALA A 424 20.20 9.75 14.24
CA ALA A 424 20.50 8.42 14.77
C ALA A 424 21.13 8.46 16.17
N LEU A 425 22.09 9.36 16.42
CA LEU A 425 22.68 9.55 17.75
C LEU A 425 21.62 9.97 18.77
N THR A 426 20.77 10.95 18.44
CA THR A 426 19.68 11.39 19.31
C THR A 426 18.67 10.27 19.57
N PHE A 427 18.29 9.50 18.55
CA PHE A 427 17.42 8.34 18.69
C PHE A 427 18.01 7.32 19.67
N PHE A 428 19.26 6.89 19.44
CA PHE A 428 19.89 5.88 20.30
C PHE A 428 20.12 6.38 21.72
N ASP A 429 20.42 7.67 21.92
CA ASP A 429 20.56 8.28 23.23
C ASP A 429 19.21 8.32 23.98
N GLY A 430 18.11 8.64 23.28
CA GLY A 430 16.76 8.73 23.83
C GLY A 430 16.09 7.41 24.25
N ILE A 431 16.68 6.24 23.93
CA ILE A 431 16.13 4.93 24.34
C ILE A 431 16.22 4.75 25.87
N THR A 432 15.13 4.85 26.60
CA THR A 432 15.13 4.67 28.07
C THR A 432 14.85 3.24 28.49
N ARG A 433 14.13 2.47 27.66
CA ARG A 433 13.81 1.06 27.89
C ARG A 433 14.52 0.17 26.88
N ILE A 434 15.40 -0.70 27.38
CA ILE A 434 16.03 -1.73 26.55
C ILE A 434 15.04 -2.90 26.37
N PRO A 435 14.75 -3.32 25.13
CA PRO A 435 13.88 -4.46 24.86
C PRO A 435 14.37 -5.77 25.49
N ASN A 436 13.44 -6.57 26.00
CA ASN A 436 13.74 -7.90 26.56
C ASN A 436 13.71 -8.98 25.46
N VAL A 437 14.75 -8.98 24.64
CA VAL A 437 14.96 -9.95 23.57
C VAL A 437 16.16 -10.84 23.91
N LYS A 438 16.06 -12.14 23.64
CA LYS A 438 17.14 -13.12 23.83
C LYS A 438 18.42 -12.62 23.15
N LYS A 439 19.52 -12.60 23.90
CA LYS A 439 20.83 -12.28 23.36
C LYS A 439 21.27 -13.37 22.38
N SER A 440 21.83 -12.95 21.26
CA SER A 440 22.48 -13.85 20.30
C SER A 440 23.55 -14.68 21.01
N ASP A 441 23.45 -16.00 20.91
CA ASP A 441 24.49 -16.90 21.41
C ASP A 441 25.64 -17.04 20.38
N PHE A 442 26.66 -17.82 20.71
CA PHE A 442 27.78 -18.05 19.81
C PHE A 442 27.37 -18.69 18.48
N LYS A 443 26.35 -19.57 18.47
CA LYS A 443 25.83 -20.20 17.25
C LYS A 443 25.13 -19.16 16.37
N THR A 444 24.36 -18.25 16.97
CA THR A 444 23.73 -17.12 16.28
C THR A 444 24.78 -16.21 15.64
N PHE A 445 25.82 -15.83 16.38
CA PHE A 445 26.94 -15.06 15.84
C PHE A 445 27.56 -15.78 14.65
N TRP A 446 27.76 -17.09 14.75
CA TRP A 446 28.34 -17.88 13.66
C TRP A 446 27.46 -17.96 12.41
N LYS A 447 26.12 -17.99 12.56
CA LYS A 447 25.17 -17.87 11.44
C LYS A 447 25.28 -16.50 10.75
N LEU A 448 25.31 -15.42 11.52
CA LEU A 448 25.31 -14.05 11.01
C LEU A 448 26.71 -13.49 10.67
N ARG A 449 27.79 -14.20 11.01
CA ARG A 449 29.17 -13.71 10.87
C ARG A 449 29.49 -13.21 9.47
N LYS A 450 29.01 -13.89 8.43
CA LYS A 450 29.27 -13.49 7.03
C LYS A 450 28.69 -12.11 6.73
N LEU A 451 27.46 -11.86 7.16
CA LEU A 451 26.81 -10.56 7.00
C LEU A 451 27.55 -9.50 7.82
N ILE A 452 27.82 -9.76 9.09
CA ILE A 452 28.56 -8.84 9.98
C ILE A 452 29.93 -8.48 9.38
N PHE A 453 30.73 -9.47 8.95
CA PHE A 453 32.04 -9.22 8.35
C PHE A 453 31.94 -8.46 7.02
N LYS A 454 30.95 -8.77 6.17
CA LYS A 454 30.72 -8.03 4.92
C LYS A 454 30.36 -6.57 5.20
N THR A 455 29.45 -6.32 6.15
CA THR A 455 29.02 -4.96 6.49
C THR A 455 30.16 -4.17 7.13
N MET A 456 30.84 -4.75 8.13
CA MET A 456 32.01 -4.11 8.75
C MET A 456 33.11 -3.86 7.72
N GLY A 457 33.42 -4.84 6.87
CA GLY A 457 34.41 -4.69 5.80
C GLY A 457 34.02 -3.60 4.81
N PHE A 458 32.75 -3.52 4.43
CA PHE A 458 32.24 -2.45 3.56
C PHE A 458 32.47 -1.07 4.20
N PHE A 459 32.05 -0.85 5.45
CA PHE A 459 32.18 0.46 6.09
C PHE A 459 33.63 0.85 6.40
N MET A 460 34.46 -0.12 6.76
CA MET A 460 35.87 0.14 7.09
C MET A 460 36.75 0.35 5.86
N VAL A 461 36.38 -0.19 4.69
CA VAL A 461 37.24 -0.17 3.49
C VAL A 461 36.63 0.62 2.34
N LYS A 462 35.33 0.43 2.06
CA LYS A 462 34.67 0.96 0.86
C LYS A 462 33.85 2.23 1.09
N ALA A 463 33.25 2.39 2.26
CA ALA A 463 32.45 3.57 2.54
C ALA A 463 33.31 4.84 2.65
N ASP A 464 32.73 5.97 2.25
CA ASP A 464 33.35 7.28 2.34
C ASP A 464 33.72 7.63 3.78
N LYS A 465 34.70 8.52 3.95
CA LYS A 465 35.21 8.91 5.27
C LYS A 465 34.10 9.35 6.23
N LYS A 466 33.18 10.20 5.76
CA LYS A 466 32.06 10.71 6.56
C LYS A 466 31.13 9.58 7.01
N ASP A 467 30.75 8.67 6.10
CA ASP A 467 29.94 7.50 6.42
C ASP A 467 30.63 6.60 7.45
N ARG A 468 31.93 6.36 7.29
CA ARG A 468 32.71 5.56 8.24
C ARG A 468 32.74 6.19 9.63
N GLU A 469 32.93 7.50 9.71
CA GLU A 469 32.94 8.23 10.96
C GLU A 469 31.56 8.19 11.66
N ALA A 470 30.48 8.46 10.92
CA ALA A 470 29.11 8.36 11.43
C ALA A 470 28.81 6.94 11.93
N PHE A 471 29.10 5.92 11.12
CA PHE A 471 28.93 4.50 11.48
C PHE A 471 29.67 4.17 12.79
N LEU A 472 30.94 4.54 12.90
CA LEU A 472 31.75 4.25 14.09
C LEU A 472 31.29 5.01 15.34
N GLN A 473 30.84 6.26 15.19
CA GLN A 473 30.31 7.04 16.30
C GLN A 473 29.03 6.42 16.87
N ILE A 474 28.07 6.10 16.00
CA ILE A 474 26.81 5.47 16.40
C ILE A 474 27.08 4.07 16.97
N PHE A 475 27.94 3.27 16.31
CA PHE A 475 28.34 1.95 16.80
C PHE A 475 28.91 1.99 18.23
N LYS A 476 29.78 2.97 18.53
CA LYS A 476 30.34 3.15 19.88
C LYS A 476 29.25 3.46 20.91
N LEU A 477 28.30 4.34 20.59
CA LEU A 477 27.16 4.66 21.44
C LEU A 477 26.31 3.42 21.72
N VAL A 478 25.90 2.71 20.67
CA VAL A 478 25.06 1.51 20.76
C VAL A 478 25.75 0.41 21.57
N ARG A 479 27.03 0.15 21.30
CA ARG A 479 27.83 -0.84 22.05
C ARG A 479 27.92 -0.49 23.54
N LYS A 480 28.07 0.79 23.88
CA LYS A 480 28.11 1.27 25.27
C LYS A 480 26.75 1.08 25.96
N LYS A 481 25.65 1.26 25.24
CA LYS A 481 24.29 1.20 25.78
C LYS A 481 23.78 -0.23 25.96
N SER A 482 23.74 -1.02 24.89
CA SER A 482 23.38 -2.45 24.94
C SER A 482 23.62 -3.13 23.60
N MET A 483 24.21 -4.32 23.62
CA MET A 483 24.36 -5.16 22.41
C MET A 483 23.02 -5.64 21.82
N ILE A 484 21.92 -5.62 22.58
CA ILE A 484 20.57 -5.93 22.07
C ILE A 484 20.13 -4.92 21.00
N LEU A 485 20.63 -3.69 21.08
CA LEU A 485 20.31 -2.63 20.13
C LEU A 485 21.12 -2.72 18.83
N MET A 486 22.06 -3.68 18.72
CA MET A 486 22.90 -3.82 17.53
C MET A 486 22.08 -4.14 16.27
N SER A 487 21.03 -4.95 16.37
CA SER A 487 20.14 -5.22 15.22
C SER A 487 19.45 -3.95 14.71
N ARG A 488 18.97 -3.09 15.61
CA ARG A 488 18.36 -1.79 15.30
C ARG A 488 19.36 -0.85 14.64
N PHE A 489 20.59 -0.80 15.14
CA PHE A 489 21.66 -0.02 14.53
C PHE A 489 21.95 -0.47 13.10
N MET A 490 22.15 -1.77 12.90
CA MET A 490 22.43 -2.32 11.58
C MET A 490 21.29 -2.04 10.62
N TYR A 491 20.04 -2.21 11.08
CA TYR A 491 18.84 -1.95 10.30
C TYR A 491 18.71 -0.47 9.90
N ILE A 492 18.74 0.45 10.87
CA ILE A 492 18.63 1.90 10.65
C ILE A 492 19.74 2.41 9.72
N TYR A 493 20.99 2.01 9.95
CA TYR A 493 22.10 2.51 9.15
C TYR A 493 22.06 1.97 7.71
N THR A 494 21.61 0.72 7.55
CA THR A 494 21.40 0.12 6.22
C THR A 494 20.30 0.85 5.46
N ASN A 495 19.17 1.15 6.10
CA ASN A 495 18.09 1.93 5.48
C ASN A 495 18.54 3.35 5.15
N TYR A 496 19.26 4.04 6.04
CA TYR A 496 19.83 5.35 5.71
C TYR A 496 20.69 5.29 4.45
N PHE A 497 21.58 4.30 4.38
CA PHE A 497 22.43 4.12 3.21
C PHE A 497 21.59 3.93 1.94
N MET A 498 20.58 3.06 1.96
CA MET A 498 19.66 2.86 0.83
C MET A 498 18.86 4.12 0.48
N ASN A 499 18.36 4.84 1.48
CA ASN A 499 17.59 6.08 1.32
C ASN A 499 18.40 7.16 0.58
N ARG A 500 19.70 7.29 0.86
CA ARG A 500 20.55 8.25 0.13
C ARG A 500 20.65 7.93 -1.36
N TYR A 501 20.68 6.64 -1.74
CA TYR A 501 20.62 6.25 -3.14
C TYR A 501 19.22 6.45 -3.74
N ARG A 502 18.17 6.10 -2.98
CA ARG A 502 16.77 6.33 -3.37
C ARG A 502 16.51 7.80 -3.65
N ALA A 503 16.88 8.69 -2.73
CA ALA A 503 16.78 10.14 -2.85
C ALA A 503 17.43 10.64 -4.14
N LYS A 504 18.66 10.20 -4.45
CA LYS A 504 19.33 10.56 -5.72
C LYS A 504 18.53 10.12 -6.95
N LEU A 505 18.00 8.90 -6.95
CA LEU A 505 17.20 8.39 -8.07
C LEU A 505 15.88 9.14 -8.23
N TYR A 506 15.20 9.44 -7.11
CA TYR A 506 14.00 10.27 -7.09
C TYR A 506 14.28 11.68 -7.63
N SER A 507 15.37 12.31 -7.19
CA SER A 507 15.82 13.61 -7.70
C SER A 507 16.06 13.58 -9.21
N ASP A 508 16.71 12.52 -9.73
CA ASP A 508 16.99 12.39 -11.17
C ASP A 508 15.69 12.27 -11.99
N ILE A 509 14.71 11.49 -11.50
CA ILE A 509 13.38 11.36 -12.14
C ILE A 509 12.65 12.70 -12.12
N LEU A 510 12.61 13.40 -10.98
CA LEU A 510 11.95 14.70 -10.90
C LEU A 510 12.61 15.75 -11.81
N ARG A 511 13.93 15.76 -11.94
CA ARG A 511 14.61 16.66 -12.88
C ARG A 511 14.23 16.39 -14.34
N GLN A 512 14.13 15.12 -14.72
CA GLN A 512 13.66 14.74 -16.06
C GLN A 512 12.21 15.18 -16.27
N GLN A 513 11.35 14.92 -15.29
CA GLN A 513 9.94 15.29 -15.35
C GLN A 513 9.74 16.81 -15.43
N LEU A 514 10.48 17.58 -14.61
CA LEU A 514 10.50 19.04 -14.66
C LEU A 514 10.91 19.58 -16.03
N GLN A 515 11.88 18.93 -16.69
CA GLN A 515 12.30 19.29 -18.04
C GLN A 515 11.20 19.00 -19.07
N ILE A 516 10.51 17.86 -18.97
CA ILE A 516 9.39 17.49 -19.84
C ILE A 516 8.26 18.53 -19.71
N GLU A 517 7.79 18.79 -18.48
CA GLU A 517 6.68 19.72 -18.24
C GLU A 517 7.05 21.18 -18.59
N SER A 518 8.32 21.58 -18.40
CA SER A 518 8.76 22.94 -18.76
C SER A 518 8.89 23.14 -20.26
N ASN A 519 9.31 22.11 -21.01
CA ASN A 519 9.52 22.21 -22.46
C ASN A 519 8.23 21.99 -23.26
N ASN A 520 7.27 21.25 -22.70
CA ASN A 520 6.02 20.94 -23.38
C ASN A 520 4.84 20.98 -22.41
N ALA A 521 4.29 22.17 -22.17
CA ALA A 521 3.11 22.32 -21.31
C ALA A 521 1.88 21.53 -21.79
N SER A 522 1.81 21.14 -23.06
CA SER A 522 0.67 20.37 -23.61
C SER A 522 0.59 18.92 -23.14
N VAL A 523 1.64 18.40 -22.48
CA VAL A 523 1.59 17.06 -21.85
C VAL A 523 0.69 17.04 -20.60
N ILE A 524 0.42 18.20 -20.01
CA ILE A 524 -0.48 18.32 -18.86
C ILE A 524 -1.91 18.48 -19.36
N VAL A 525 -2.55 17.33 -19.62
CA VAL A 525 -3.95 17.27 -20.03
C VAL A 525 -4.79 16.89 -18.82
N THR A 526 -5.76 17.71 -18.46
CA THR A 526 -6.72 17.38 -17.41
C THR A 526 -7.70 16.31 -17.91
N LEU A 527 -8.08 15.38 -17.03
CA LEU A 527 -9.18 14.48 -17.31
C LEU A 527 -10.47 15.30 -17.46
N ASP A 528 -11.35 14.84 -18.35
CA ASP A 528 -12.68 15.43 -18.45
C ASP A 528 -13.38 15.31 -17.08
N ASN A 529 -13.95 16.42 -16.61
CA ASN A 529 -14.72 16.43 -15.36
C ASN A 529 -16.09 15.78 -15.55
N LYS A 530 -16.51 15.52 -16.79
CA LYS A 530 -17.70 14.76 -17.13
C LYS A 530 -17.48 13.27 -16.90
N THR A 531 -18.55 12.59 -16.54
CA THR A 531 -18.54 11.14 -16.32
C THR A 531 -19.41 10.48 -17.38
N PRO A 532 -18.83 9.67 -18.29
CA PRO A 532 -19.62 8.95 -19.26
C PRO A 532 -20.50 7.92 -18.55
N ILE A 533 -21.79 7.88 -18.90
CA ILE A 533 -22.75 6.89 -18.39
C ILE A 533 -23.39 6.18 -19.59
N PRO A 534 -23.31 4.84 -19.66
CA PRO A 534 -23.97 4.07 -20.72
C PRO A 534 -25.48 4.29 -20.79
N GLU A 535 -26.04 4.29 -22.01
CA GLU A 535 -27.48 4.54 -22.22
C GLU A 535 -28.38 3.60 -21.42
N ASN A 536 -28.02 2.32 -21.38
CA ASN A 536 -28.72 1.30 -20.63
C ASN A 536 -28.71 1.60 -19.12
N MET A 537 -27.60 2.07 -18.55
CA MET A 537 -27.55 2.49 -17.15
C MET A 537 -28.47 3.68 -16.90
N ILE A 538 -28.53 4.65 -17.83
CA ILE A 538 -29.45 5.79 -17.75
C ILE A 538 -30.90 5.31 -17.70
N SER A 539 -31.28 4.30 -18.50
CA SER A 539 -32.63 3.73 -18.46
C SER A 539 -32.98 3.05 -17.13
N HIS A 540 -31.99 2.59 -16.37
CA HIS A 540 -32.16 1.95 -15.06
C HIS A 540 -31.94 2.89 -13.85
N LEU A 541 -31.67 4.19 -14.06
CA LEU A 541 -31.37 5.11 -12.95
C LEU A 541 -32.50 5.18 -11.91
N ASN A 542 -33.77 5.09 -12.32
CA ASN A 542 -34.87 5.03 -11.36
C ASN A 542 -34.83 3.76 -10.50
N ASP A 543 -34.54 2.61 -11.07
CA ASP A 543 -34.41 1.36 -10.31
C ASP A 543 -33.23 1.44 -9.34
N ILE A 544 -32.10 1.98 -9.80
CA ILE A 544 -30.90 2.21 -9.00
C ILE A 544 -31.19 3.17 -7.84
N PHE A 545 -31.88 4.28 -8.10
CA PHE A 545 -32.24 5.27 -7.08
C PHE A 545 -33.20 4.68 -6.04
N HIS A 546 -34.17 3.88 -6.50
CA HIS A 546 -35.12 3.22 -5.63
C HIS A 546 -34.42 2.19 -4.72
N GLU A 547 -33.56 1.35 -5.28
CA GLU A 547 -32.79 0.36 -4.51
C GLU A 547 -31.85 1.07 -3.52
N THR A 548 -31.16 2.13 -3.94
CA THR A 548 -30.30 2.95 -3.08
C THR A 548 -31.09 3.51 -1.88
N TYR A 549 -32.26 4.08 -2.13
CA TYR A 549 -33.15 4.57 -1.08
C TYR A 549 -33.48 3.46 -0.06
N PHE A 550 -33.90 2.29 -0.55
CA PHE A 550 -34.30 1.17 0.29
C PHE A 550 -33.17 0.65 1.18
N ILE A 551 -31.93 0.61 0.67
CA ILE A 551 -30.76 0.21 1.46
C ILE A 551 -30.48 1.23 2.56
N LEU A 552 -30.41 2.52 2.19
CA LEU A 552 -29.94 3.58 3.08
C LEU A 552 -30.97 3.93 4.16
N ARG A 553 -32.26 3.91 3.83
CA ARG A 553 -33.33 4.25 4.79
C ARG A 553 -33.32 3.35 6.02
N LYS A 554 -32.82 2.12 5.91
CA LYS A 554 -32.74 1.18 7.04
C LYS A 554 -31.69 1.58 8.09
N SER A 555 -30.72 2.41 7.70
CA SER A 555 -29.52 2.68 8.50
C SER A 555 -29.34 4.15 8.86
N LEU A 556 -30.17 5.04 8.32
CA LEU A 556 -30.09 6.49 8.53
C LEU A 556 -31.32 7.00 9.27
N ASP A 557 -31.17 8.11 9.98
CA ASP A 557 -32.21 8.69 10.85
C ASP A 557 -32.82 9.99 10.31
N LYS A 558 -32.18 10.61 9.29
CA LYS A 558 -32.57 11.93 8.77
C LYS A 558 -32.63 11.96 7.25
N GLN A 559 -33.58 12.71 6.70
CA GLN A 559 -33.74 12.86 5.25
C GLN A 559 -32.50 13.48 4.59
N ALA A 560 -31.94 14.56 5.14
CA ALA A 560 -30.74 15.20 4.57
C ALA A 560 -29.57 14.22 4.42
N LYS A 561 -29.27 13.44 5.45
CA LYS A 561 -28.22 12.40 5.42
C LYS A 561 -28.50 11.35 4.33
N LEU A 562 -29.76 10.92 4.19
CA LEU A 562 -30.17 9.97 3.16
C LEU A 562 -29.87 10.48 1.74
N TYR A 563 -30.22 11.72 1.42
CA TYR A 563 -29.94 12.28 0.10
C TYR A 563 -28.43 12.33 -0.17
N ASN A 564 -27.66 12.76 0.82
CA ASN A 564 -26.21 12.88 0.67
C ASN A 564 -25.57 11.50 0.48
N SER A 565 -25.93 10.54 1.34
CA SER A 565 -25.44 9.17 1.22
C SER A 565 -25.88 8.52 -0.10
N ALA A 566 -27.12 8.75 -0.55
CA ALA A 566 -27.61 8.20 -1.81
C ALA A 566 -26.77 8.67 -2.99
N LEU A 567 -26.49 9.97 -3.04
CA LEU A 567 -25.67 10.56 -4.08
C LEU A 567 -24.25 9.99 -4.06
N GLU A 568 -23.66 9.84 -2.87
CA GLU A 568 -22.34 9.23 -2.71
C GLU A 568 -22.28 7.78 -3.21
N VAL A 569 -23.30 6.99 -2.88
CA VAL A 569 -23.44 5.58 -3.30
C VAL A 569 -23.56 5.48 -4.81
N ILE A 570 -24.42 6.30 -5.41
CA ILE A 570 -24.71 6.26 -6.84
C ILE A 570 -23.50 6.74 -7.65
N THR A 571 -22.86 7.83 -7.23
CA THR A 571 -21.61 8.31 -7.85
C THR A 571 -20.54 7.23 -7.87
N ASP A 572 -20.40 6.52 -6.75
CA ASP A 572 -19.44 5.44 -6.67
C ASP A 572 -19.79 4.24 -7.55
N PHE A 573 -21.07 3.86 -7.53
CA PHE A 573 -21.56 2.75 -8.33
C PHE A 573 -21.35 3.01 -9.82
N ILE A 574 -21.70 4.20 -10.31
CA ILE A 574 -21.49 4.62 -11.69
C ILE A 574 -20.00 4.61 -12.05
N THR A 575 -19.13 5.10 -11.17
CA THR A 575 -17.71 5.22 -11.52
C THR A 575 -17.01 3.87 -11.54
N LEU A 576 -17.34 2.99 -10.59
CA LEU A 576 -16.68 1.69 -10.46
C LEU A 576 -17.26 0.60 -11.36
N PHE A 577 -18.53 0.71 -11.73
CA PHE A 577 -19.27 -0.34 -12.42
C PHE A 577 -20.00 0.15 -13.68
N GLY A 578 -20.08 1.46 -13.90
CA GLY A 578 -20.84 2.04 -15.00
C GLY A 578 -20.29 1.63 -16.36
N SER A 579 -18.97 1.61 -16.57
CA SER A 579 -18.37 1.27 -17.87
C SER A 579 -18.66 -0.17 -18.35
N GLU A 580 -19.03 -1.06 -17.42
CA GLU A 580 -19.36 -2.47 -17.71
C GLU A 580 -20.85 -2.76 -17.46
N PHE A 581 -21.67 -1.72 -17.27
CA PHE A 581 -23.08 -1.88 -16.96
C PHE A 581 -23.82 -2.41 -18.18
N ILE A 582 -24.53 -3.53 -18.03
CA ILE A 582 -25.37 -4.12 -19.09
C ILE A 582 -26.85 -4.01 -18.71
N ASP A 583 -27.22 -4.42 -17.49
CA ASP A 583 -28.58 -4.42 -16.94
C ASP A 583 -28.53 -4.30 -15.40
N PHE A 584 -29.62 -3.87 -14.76
CA PHE A 584 -29.73 -3.78 -13.29
C PHE A 584 -30.19 -5.08 -12.63
N ASP A 585 -29.42 -6.14 -12.85
CA ASP A 585 -29.67 -7.48 -12.31
C ASP A 585 -29.23 -7.63 -10.83
N GLU A 586 -29.38 -8.85 -10.29
CA GLU A 586 -28.95 -9.16 -8.92
C GLU A 586 -27.42 -9.01 -8.71
N PHE A 587 -26.62 -9.07 -9.77
CA PHE A 587 -25.18 -8.79 -9.66
C PHE A 587 -24.95 -7.29 -9.46
N GLN A 588 -25.59 -6.44 -10.26
CA GLN A 588 -25.47 -4.99 -10.12
C GLN A 588 -26.11 -4.45 -8.83
N LYS A 589 -27.23 -5.01 -8.37
CA LYS A 589 -27.78 -4.68 -7.04
C LYS A 589 -26.78 -4.96 -5.93
N ARG A 590 -26.07 -6.09 -5.98
CA ARG A 590 -25.04 -6.41 -4.96
C ARG A 590 -23.85 -5.45 -5.02
N ASN A 591 -23.43 -5.01 -6.21
CA ASN A 591 -22.42 -3.95 -6.36
C ASN A 591 -22.88 -2.65 -5.70
N LEU A 592 -24.13 -2.24 -5.94
CA LEU A 592 -24.72 -1.06 -5.32
C LEU A 592 -24.80 -1.17 -3.78
N HIS A 593 -25.16 -2.33 -3.24
CA HIS A 593 -25.15 -2.59 -1.78
C HIS A 593 -23.74 -2.48 -1.20
N THR A 594 -22.71 -2.87 -1.96
CA THR A 594 -21.31 -2.73 -1.53
C THR A 594 -20.93 -1.25 -1.43
N CYS A 595 -21.30 -0.44 -2.42
CA CYS A 595 -21.15 1.01 -2.38
C CYS A 595 -21.93 1.62 -1.19
N ALA A 596 -23.14 1.14 -0.90
CA ALA A 596 -23.94 1.60 0.23
C ALA A 596 -23.33 1.28 1.60
N ALA A 597 -22.86 0.05 1.79
CA ALA A 597 -22.17 -0.35 3.02
C ALA A 597 -20.91 0.49 3.26
N ARG A 598 -20.26 0.94 2.19
CA ARG A 598 -19.10 1.82 2.28
C ARG A 598 -19.44 3.21 2.80
N VAL A 599 -20.51 3.79 2.28
CA VAL A 599 -20.97 5.16 2.59
C VAL A 599 -21.57 5.25 3.99
N LEU A 600 -22.45 4.31 4.37
CA LEU A 600 -23.11 4.28 5.67
C LEU A 600 -22.12 4.20 6.85
N ASN A 601 -20.94 3.64 6.60
CA ASN A 601 -19.88 3.47 7.60
C ASN A 601 -18.80 4.57 7.48
N SER A 602 -19.10 5.70 6.84
CA SER A 602 -18.15 6.77 6.51
C SER A 602 -18.73 8.18 6.69
N GLY A 603 -17.87 9.19 6.84
CA GLY A 603 -18.30 10.59 6.73
C GLY A 603 -18.44 10.99 5.26
N SER A 604 -19.42 11.83 4.90
CA SER A 604 -19.61 12.26 3.50
C SER A 604 -18.43 13.08 2.97
N TRP A 605 -17.99 12.85 1.72
CA TRP A 605 -16.94 13.68 1.05
C TRP A 605 -17.48 14.95 0.39
N MET A 606 -18.79 15.07 0.22
CA MET A 606 -19.39 16.27 -0.36
C MET A 606 -19.25 17.46 0.59
N LYS A 607 -18.89 18.63 0.04
CA LYS A 607 -18.82 19.91 0.78
C LYS A 607 -20.15 20.23 1.44
N GLU A 608 -20.09 20.96 2.56
CA GLU A 608 -21.30 21.34 3.33
C GLU A 608 -22.34 22.10 2.53
N GLU A 609 -21.92 22.88 1.54
CA GLU A 609 -22.79 23.60 0.61
C GLU A 609 -23.66 22.69 -0.28
N TYR A 610 -23.32 21.41 -0.39
CA TYR A 610 -24.11 20.40 -1.10
C TYR A 610 -25.15 19.72 -0.21
N PHE A 611 -25.14 19.98 1.10
CA PHE A 611 -26.08 19.39 2.03
C PHE A 611 -27.39 20.17 2.09
N LEU A 612 -28.50 19.43 2.11
CA LEU A 612 -29.77 20.00 2.54
C LEU A 612 -29.67 20.38 4.02
N HIS A 613 -29.76 21.67 4.34
CA HIS A 613 -29.68 22.15 5.72
C HIS A 613 -30.98 21.99 6.51
N ASN A 614 -32.10 21.71 5.83
CA ASN A 614 -33.34 21.33 6.51
C ASN A 614 -33.29 19.83 6.84
N GLU A 615 -33.50 19.47 8.11
CA GLU A 615 -33.53 18.09 8.61
C GLU A 615 -34.97 17.61 8.92
N PRO A 616 -35.86 17.46 7.93
CA PRO A 616 -37.12 16.78 8.17
C PRO A 616 -36.88 15.31 8.53
N ASP A 617 -37.80 14.75 9.32
CA ASP A 617 -37.80 13.35 9.71
C ASP A 617 -37.79 12.41 8.49
N MET A 618 -37.33 11.18 8.68
CA MET A 618 -37.20 10.21 7.61
C MET A 618 -38.56 9.94 6.91
N PRO A 619 -38.60 9.95 5.57
CA PRO A 619 -39.79 9.57 4.80
C PRO A 619 -40.21 8.09 4.99
N SER A 620 -41.43 7.75 4.56
CA SER A 620 -42.05 6.42 4.64
C SER A 620 -41.25 5.30 3.93
N ASP A 621 -41.77 4.06 3.90
CA ASP A 621 -41.12 2.95 3.17
C ASP A 621 -40.86 3.22 1.68
N ASN A 622 -41.52 4.21 1.08
CA ASN A 622 -41.30 4.67 -0.29
C ASN A 622 -40.52 6.02 -0.34
N PRO A 623 -39.74 6.26 -1.42
CA PRO A 623 -39.04 7.53 -1.62
C PRO A 623 -40.00 8.74 -1.59
N PRO A 624 -39.60 9.87 -0.98
CA PRO A 624 -40.45 11.06 -0.91
C PRO A 624 -40.68 11.66 -2.31
N SER A 625 -41.78 12.41 -2.46
CA SER A 625 -42.09 13.14 -3.69
C SER A 625 -40.92 14.06 -4.06
N GLY A 626 -40.44 13.95 -5.31
CA GLY A 626 -39.30 14.72 -5.81
C GLY A 626 -37.92 14.11 -5.53
N PHE A 627 -37.81 13.00 -4.79
CA PHE A 627 -36.53 12.30 -4.55
C PHE A 627 -35.75 12.04 -5.84
N PHE A 628 -36.38 11.33 -6.79
CA PHE A 628 -35.74 11.00 -8.06
C PHE A 628 -35.29 12.24 -8.83
N LYS A 629 -36.15 13.26 -8.95
CA LYS A 629 -35.82 14.51 -9.63
C LYS A 629 -34.62 15.20 -9.01
N GLN A 630 -34.56 15.26 -7.68
CA GLN A 630 -33.45 15.86 -6.95
C GLN A 630 -32.17 15.02 -7.09
N MET A 631 -32.28 13.69 -7.06
CA MET A 631 -31.16 12.79 -7.32
C MET A 631 -30.61 13.00 -8.74
N TYR A 632 -31.46 13.09 -9.76
CA TYR A 632 -31.02 13.42 -11.12
C TYR A 632 -30.29 14.76 -11.19
N ASN A 633 -30.89 15.83 -10.65
CA ASN A 633 -30.28 17.16 -10.68
C ASN A 633 -28.93 17.20 -9.96
N ASN A 634 -28.82 16.56 -8.80
CA ASN A 634 -27.57 16.52 -8.06
C ASN A 634 -26.54 15.60 -8.72
N LEU A 635 -26.97 14.47 -9.29
CA LEU A 635 -26.07 13.58 -10.01
C LEU A 635 -25.49 14.27 -11.24
N ASP A 636 -26.33 15.00 -11.99
CA ASP A 636 -25.89 15.84 -13.11
C ASP A 636 -24.91 16.92 -12.64
N TYR A 637 -25.20 17.60 -11.53
CA TYR A 637 -24.28 18.60 -10.97
C TYR A 637 -22.91 18.01 -10.58
N ASN A 638 -22.90 16.86 -9.89
CA ASN A 638 -21.67 16.26 -9.32
C ASN A 638 -20.84 15.48 -10.35
N LEU A 639 -21.49 14.71 -11.22
CA LEU A 639 -20.81 13.87 -12.21
C LEU A 639 -20.68 14.52 -13.57
N ARG A 640 -21.49 15.56 -13.85
CA ARG A 640 -21.61 16.22 -15.17
C ARG A 640 -21.75 15.18 -16.27
N PHE A 641 -22.69 14.26 -16.11
CA PHE A 641 -22.67 13.02 -16.88
C PHE A 641 -22.96 13.27 -18.36
N VAL A 642 -22.36 12.44 -19.22
CA VAL A 642 -22.59 12.46 -20.67
C VAL A 642 -23.06 11.08 -21.10
N LYS A 643 -24.09 11.05 -21.94
CA LYS A 643 -24.61 9.82 -22.54
C LYS A 643 -23.57 9.27 -23.53
N ILE A 644 -23.26 7.99 -23.42
CA ILE A 644 -22.41 7.26 -24.37
C ILE A 644 -23.17 6.06 -24.93
N ASP A 645 -22.98 5.82 -26.23
CA ASP A 645 -23.63 4.78 -27.03
C ASP A 645 -23.08 3.37 -26.73
#